data_AF-A0A8T0GXB8-F1
#
_entry.id   AF-A0A8T0GXB8-F1
#
_cell.length_a   1.000
_cell.length_b   1.000
_cell.length_c   1.000
_cell.angle_alpha   90.00
_cell.angle_beta   90.00
_cell.angle_gamma   90.00
#
_symmetry.space_group_name_H-M   'P 1'
#
loop_
_entity.id
_entity.type
_entity.pdbx_description
1 polymer ?
#
loop_
_entity_poly.entity_id
_entity_poly.type
_entity_poly.pdbx_seq_one_letter_code
_entity_poly.pdbx_strand_id
1 'polypeptide(L)'
;MENGPELNVRSLKVRGIFNQFDRNQDGCLNRNEMANLVIAVNPRVKFSKEQIEAILDEVFRTYGEFIDGNRGLSFEGLLRTYDDGAGDVDRDFDALGLQLPVKQTVEETPPVFVEPRNAEPSPRKSAPSAEPSPSQPRPTSSIANETSGQVGRRMSKVPEWAKASNNGVEYEDTWKLIEDLELLLKRQDTKLEGKRKQREDKKGAGLNGLDSTDWEDSTEQGEGVGVRRGEGELGADFSVFRKELAELRERAGKAHTPDEAFDGHMAMGKSLFERRWHEEALMSFRAAVMLKPQDVRAHFLVGNALYSLGQYKEAWASYQKALEAGEENAQDWEGILPQVHVNLGIALEGEGMLMCACDHYREAAILNPRHYRALKLLGSALFGLGEYRAAQKCLEEALVLKPDYADAHCDLGSALHAVHEDDQAISEFQKAIDLNPNHVDALYNLGGLLKDSGRYERAAEMYSKVLQLRPRDWRAQLNRAVALLGAGDQEEAKKAFKEAFRMTNRLDIYDAIKHLKQNQKSKKNLTTMVANAEQSATGRRTLTHEPSFLQVDRTRFRQANNSTTAREFLDCALNIRRFQKHTRLNSCDINTLSTEIEKSGYLRVDKAGAPPSQNEKVVRKAELEKILPRLLKDLNPETFQSAVRAINERILSVLDRSGSGRVDVGMFFAVLAPLCGGPVEKRKRLVFDILRRRVPSPKEGVAPNADVKHYMKFLRAIYLPTQGTSELAEMHGEDDKVQVSYPEFKGMFDDPNWGFGILNILVKLEQGDRVRHNGVTCAACDYVIIGPLFKETTKKFSLCSTCYSEGKVPAHVKLDEYVFKEYGSEAEATWDRFNFFGSSKQLNTQSQTA
;
A
#
# COMPACT_ATOMS: atom_id res chain seq x y z
N MET A 1 15.27 -29.58 15.98
CA MET A 1 14.48 -30.31 16.98
C MET A 1 14.64 -29.50 18.26
N GLU A 2 13.64 -28.85 18.84
CA GLU A 2 12.22 -29.17 18.98
C GLU A 2 11.36 -27.94 18.62
N ASN A 3 10.27 -28.17 17.86
CA ASN A 3 9.25 -27.16 17.59
C ASN A 3 8.26 -27.13 18.76
N GLY A 4 7.82 -25.93 19.15
CA GLY A 4 7.00 -25.65 20.32
C GLY A 4 5.56 -26.20 20.33
N PRO A 5 4.82 -25.96 21.43
CA PRO A 5 3.60 -26.69 21.82
C PRO A 5 2.37 -26.52 20.92
N GLU A 6 2.32 -25.56 19.99
CA GLU A 6 1.18 -25.36 19.07
C GLU A 6 1.12 -26.40 17.95
N LEU A 7 2.27 -26.88 17.46
CA LEU A 7 2.35 -28.01 16.52
C LEU A 7 1.75 -29.29 17.12
N ASN A 8 1.70 -29.38 18.46
CA ASN A 8 1.16 -30.51 19.17
C ASN A 8 -0.39 -30.48 19.17
N VAL A 9 -1.03 -29.32 19.37
CA VAL A 9 -2.50 -29.25 19.50
C VAL A 9 -3.21 -29.51 18.15
N ARG A 10 -2.75 -28.88 17.06
CA ARG A 10 -3.33 -29.08 15.72
C ARG A 10 -3.16 -30.53 15.24
N SER A 11 -1.96 -31.10 15.39
CA SER A 11 -1.70 -32.50 15.05
C SER A 11 -2.55 -33.47 15.89
N LEU A 12 -2.78 -33.16 17.17
CA LEU A 12 -3.69 -33.93 18.03
C LEU A 12 -5.16 -33.85 17.59
N LYS A 13 -5.63 -32.68 17.12
CA LYS A 13 -6.98 -32.54 16.56
C LYS A 13 -7.15 -33.35 15.29
N VAL A 14 -6.24 -33.21 14.32
CA VAL A 14 -6.25 -34.03 13.10
C VAL A 14 -6.15 -35.52 13.43
N ARG A 15 -5.38 -35.89 14.45
CA ARG A 15 -5.30 -37.29 14.90
C ARG A 15 -6.62 -37.79 15.47
N GLY A 16 -7.33 -36.94 16.21
CA GLY A 16 -8.68 -37.24 16.69
C GLY A 16 -9.66 -37.48 15.53
N ILE A 17 -9.64 -36.60 14.53
CA ILE A 17 -10.46 -36.75 13.30
C ILE A 17 -10.08 -38.05 12.58
N PHE A 18 -8.79 -38.26 12.31
CA PHE A 18 -8.29 -39.45 11.63
C PHE A 18 -8.76 -40.74 12.30
N ASN A 19 -8.57 -40.85 13.61
CA ASN A 19 -8.93 -42.04 14.38
C ASN A 19 -10.44 -42.29 14.44
N GLN A 20 -11.28 -41.25 14.28
CA GLN A 20 -12.73 -41.42 14.24
C GLN A 20 -13.21 -42.07 12.93
N PHE A 21 -12.46 -41.89 11.84
CA PHE A 21 -12.85 -42.35 10.50
C PHE A 21 -12.04 -43.56 10.00
N ASP A 22 -10.86 -43.84 10.55
CA ASP A 22 -10.11 -45.09 10.37
C ASP A 22 -10.82 -46.23 11.14
N ARG A 23 -11.89 -46.79 10.54
CA ARG A 23 -12.76 -47.77 11.21
C ARG A 23 -12.14 -49.16 11.24
N ASN A 24 -11.32 -49.48 10.26
CA ASN A 24 -10.63 -50.76 10.18
C ASN A 24 -9.28 -50.77 10.92
N GLN A 25 -8.83 -49.61 11.44
CA GLN A 25 -7.58 -49.42 12.20
C GLN A 25 -6.35 -49.86 11.42
N ASP A 26 -6.36 -49.69 10.10
CA ASP A 26 -5.25 -50.06 9.22
C ASP A 26 -4.21 -48.93 9.06
N GLY A 27 -4.47 -47.78 9.69
CA GLY A 27 -3.60 -46.61 9.68
C GLY A 27 -3.75 -45.73 8.44
N CYS A 28 -4.76 -45.96 7.60
CA CYS A 28 -5.09 -45.20 6.40
C CYS A 28 -6.61 -44.95 6.30
N LEU A 29 -7.02 -43.97 5.51
CA LEU A 29 -8.42 -43.72 5.18
C LEU A 29 -8.70 -44.18 3.75
N ASN A 30 -9.41 -45.28 3.60
CA ASN A 30 -9.86 -45.74 2.29
C ASN A 30 -10.94 -44.79 1.72
N ARG A 31 -11.30 -44.95 0.44
CA ARG A 31 -12.26 -44.06 -0.23
C ARG A 31 -13.61 -43.95 0.50
N ASN A 32 -14.10 -45.04 1.10
CA ASN A 32 -15.36 -45.02 1.82
C ASN A 32 -15.25 -44.26 3.16
N GLU A 33 -14.15 -44.42 3.86
CA GLU A 33 -13.87 -43.70 5.11
C GLU A 33 -13.69 -42.21 4.87
N MET A 34 -12.96 -41.86 3.80
CA MET A 34 -12.79 -40.47 3.37
C MET A 34 -14.12 -39.84 2.92
N ALA A 35 -14.98 -40.59 2.22
CA ALA A 35 -16.34 -40.13 1.89
C ALA A 35 -17.14 -39.80 3.15
N ASN A 36 -17.09 -40.67 4.15
CA ASN A 36 -17.78 -40.47 5.42
C ASN A 36 -17.25 -39.25 6.17
N LEU A 37 -15.94 -39.01 6.15
CA LEU A 37 -15.33 -37.81 6.72
C LEU A 37 -15.88 -36.56 6.04
N VAL A 38 -15.84 -36.49 4.70
CA VAL A 38 -16.31 -35.33 3.91
C VAL A 38 -17.79 -35.01 4.21
N ILE A 39 -18.63 -36.03 4.33
CA ILE A 39 -20.05 -35.85 4.67
C ILE A 39 -20.21 -35.35 6.12
N ALA A 40 -19.50 -35.97 7.06
CA ALA A 40 -19.67 -35.68 8.49
C ALA A 40 -19.24 -34.26 8.87
N VAL A 41 -18.19 -33.74 8.24
CA VAL A 41 -17.70 -32.37 8.50
C VAL A 41 -18.51 -31.29 7.76
N ASN A 42 -19.43 -31.68 6.86
CA ASN A 42 -20.27 -30.77 6.08
C ASN A 42 -21.79 -31.08 6.21
N PRO A 43 -22.37 -31.08 7.42
CA PRO A 43 -23.75 -31.54 7.64
C PRO A 43 -24.84 -30.67 6.98
N ARG A 44 -24.50 -29.44 6.56
CA ARG A 44 -25.42 -28.51 5.89
C ARG A 44 -25.46 -28.69 4.37
N VAL A 45 -24.57 -29.50 3.80
CA VAL A 45 -24.45 -29.73 2.36
C VAL A 45 -24.87 -31.16 2.04
N LYS A 46 -25.81 -31.33 1.09
CA LYS A 46 -26.18 -32.65 0.56
C LYS A 46 -25.38 -32.92 -0.70
N PHE A 47 -24.30 -33.67 -0.60
CA PHE A 47 -23.52 -34.07 -1.77
C PHE A 47 -24.21 -35.19 -2.56
N SER A 48 -24.17 -35.12 -3.89
CA SER A 48 -24.47 -36.28 -4.74
C SER A 48 -23.30 -37.28 -4.71
N LYS A 49 -23.54 -38.52 -5.14
CA LYS A 49 -22.48 -39.54 -5.18
C LYS A 49 -21.35 -39.13 -6.13
N GLU A 50 -21.70 -38.53 -7.27
CA GLU A 50 -20.77 -38.05 -8.28
C GLU A 50 -19.90 -36.89 -7.75
N GLN A 51 -20.46 -36.03 -6.90
CA GLN A 51 -19.72 -34.94 -6.26
C GLN A 51 -18.71 -35.47 -5.24
N ILE A 52 -19.10 -36.49 -4.46
CA ILE A 52 -18.18 -37.13 -3.50
C ILE A 52 -17.04 -37.82 -4.27
N GLU A 53 -17.36 -38.56 -5.33
CA GLU A 53 -16.33 -39.23 -6.16
C GLU A 53 -15.36 -38.21 -6.78
N ALA A 54 -15.84 -37.07 -7.29
CA ALA A 54 -14.98 -36.02 -7.82
C ALA A 54 -14.05 -35.41 -6.76
N ILE A 55 -14.54 -35.19 -5.53
CA ILE A 55 -13.72 -34.69 -4.41
C ILE A 55 -12.65 -35.73 -4.05
N LEU A 56 -13.03 -37.00 -3.94
CA LEU A 56 -12.10 -38.07 -3.60
C LEU A 56 -11.05 -38.29 -4.70
N ASP A 57 -11.42 -38.19 -5.97
CA ASP A 57 -10.48 -38.29 -7.08
C ASP A 57 -9.44 -37.18 -7.04
N GLU A 58 -9.87 -35.94 -6.74
CA GLU A 58 -8.94 -34.83 -6.62
C GLU A 58 -8.01 -34.97 -5.42
N VAL A 59 -8.52 -35.41 -4.26
CA VAL A 59 -7.71 -35.68 -3.06
C VAL A 59 -6.71 -36.80 -3.34
N PHE A 60 -7.15 -37.93 -3.90
CA PHE A 60 -6.28 -39.08 -4.14
C PHE A 60 -5.28 -38.82 -5.29
N ARG A 61 -5.59 -37.91 -6.21
CA ARG A 61 -4.67 -37.47 -7.26
C ARG A 61 -3.62 -36.49 -6.72
N THR A 62 -4.04 -35.53 -5.90
CA THR A 62 -3.18 -34.46 -5.38
C THR A 62 -2.21 -34.97 -4.32
N TYR A 63 -2.69 -35.85 -3.43
CA TYR A 63 -1.90 -36.40 -2.32
C TYR A 63 -1.41 -37.82 -2.60
N GLY A 64 -1.19 -38.16 -3.88
CA GLY A 64 -0.83 -39.51 -4.32
C GLY A 64 0.41 -40.10 -3.64
N GLU A 65 1.35 -39.25 -3.22
CA GLU A 65 2.57 -39.65 -2.49
C GLU A 65 2.30 -40.12 -1.05
N PHE A 66 1.14 -39.79 -0.48
CA PHE A 66 0.71 -40.16 0.87
C PHE A 66 -0.30 -41.32 0.90
N ILE A 67 -0.52 -41.99 -0.24
CA ILE A 67 -1.46 -43.11 -0.39
C ILE A 67 -0.72 -44.44 -0.30
N ASP A 68 -1.16 -45.29 0.62
CA ASP A 68 -0.58 -46.61 0.81
C ASP A 68 -1.39 -47.67 0.05
N GLY A 69 -1.09 -47.81 -1.24
CA GLY A 69 -1.68 -48.84 -2.11
C GLY A 69 -3.21 -48.86 -2.04
N ASN A 70 -3.78 -50.00 -1.64
CA ASN A 70 -5.24 -50.18 -1.50
C ASN A 70 -5.79 -49.75 -0.12
N ARG A 71 -4.93 -49.35 0.84
CA ARG A 71 -5.34 -48.95 2.20
C ARG A 71 -5.85 -47.52 2.25
N GLY A 72 -5.31 -46.64 1.39
CA GLY A 72 -5.82 -45.28 1.22
C GLY A 72 -4.90 -44.20 1.80
N LEU A 73 -5.48 -43.06 2.17
CA LEU A 73 -4.73 -41.86 2.57
C LEU A 73 -4.19 -42.01 4.00
N SER A 74 -2.87 -41.91 4.18
CA SER A 74 -2.24 -41.97 5.50
C SER A 74 -2.60 -40.78 6.39
N PHE A 75 -2.34 -40.88 7.70
CA PHE A 75 -2.48 -39.75 8.62
C PHE A 75 -1.68 -38.52 8.18
N GLU A 76 -0.45 -38.72 7.71
CA GLU A 76 0.39 -37.63 7.22
C GLU A 76 -0.23 -36.97 5.99
N GLY A 77 -0.84 -37.77 5.11
CA GLY A 77 -1.62 -37.29 3.98
C GLY A 77 -2.82 -36.44 4.41
N LEU A 78 -3.60 -36.90 5.40
CA LEU A 78 -4.73 -36.12 5.91
C LEU A 78 -4.26 -34.82 6.59
N LEU A 79 -3.20 -34.88 7.39
CA LEU A 79 -2.60 -33.69 8.00
C LEU A 79 -2.16 -32.68 6.93
N ARG A 80 -1.50 -33.19 5.87
CA ARG A 80 -1.10 -32.37 4.72
C ARG A 80 -2.29 -31.76 3.99
N THR A 81 -3.40 -32.48 3.83
CA THR A 81 -4.61 -31.91 3.20
C THR A 81 -5.15 -30.70 3.97
N TYR A 82 -5.12 -30.74 5.30
CA TYR A 82 -5.51 -29.62 6.15
C TYR A 82 -4.48 -28.48 6.13
N ASP A 83 -3.18 -28.78 6.03
CA ASP A 83 -2.12 -27.78 5.93
C ASP A 83 -2.12 -27.03 4.60
N ASP A 84 -2.53 -27.69 3.52
CA ASP A 84 -2.71 -27.09 2.20
C ASP A 84 -4.10 -26.39 2.06
N GLY A 85 -4.92 -26.41 3.11
CA GLY A 85 -6.16 -25.63 3.20
C GLY A 85 -7.39 -26.29 2.58
N ALA A 86 -7.40 -27.61 2.36
CA ALA A 86 -8.56 -28.34 1.83
C ALA A 86 -9.75 -28.42 2.82
N GLY A 87 -9.53 -28.05 4.08
CA GLY A 87 -10.53 -27.99 5.15
C GLY A 87 -10.05 -27.17 6.34
N ASP A 88 -10.92 -26.94 7.33
CA ASP A 88 -10.61 -26.23 8.57
C ASP A 88 -10.61 -27.22 9.73
N VAL A 89 -9.43 -27.51 10.29
CA VAL A 89 -9.26 -28.51 11.35
C VAL A 89 -10.09 -28.18 12.58
N ASP A 90 -10.17 -26.91 12.98
CA ASP A 90 -10.86 -26.53 14.20
C ASP A 90 -12.37 -26.64 14.00
N ARG A 91 -12.87 -26.14 12.87
CA ARG A 91 -14.29 -26.27 12.51
C ARG A 91 -14.70 -27.73 12.34
N ASP A 92 -13.90 -28.54 11.67
CA ASP A 92 -14.22 -29.94 11.41
C ASP A 92 -14.12 -30.77 12.72
N PHE A 93 -13.15 -30.49 13.59
CA PHE A 93 -13.03 -31.11 14.92
C PHE A 93 -14.23 -30.77 15.82
N ASP A 94 -14.66 -29.50 15.82
CA ASP A 94 -15.82 -29.03 16.57
C ASP A 94 -17.15 -29.59 15.99
N ALA A 95 -17.26 -29.67 14.66
CA ALA A 95 -18.43 -30.25 13.99
C ALA A 95 -18.61 -31.75 14.33
N LEU A 96 -17.50 -32.45 14.56
CA LEU A 96 -17.48 -33.85 14.98
C LEU A 96 -17.69 -34.04 16.49
N GLY A 97 -17.70 -32.95 17.27
CA GLY A 97 -17.90 -32.98 18.73
C GLY A 97 -16.75 -33.66 19.48
N LEU A 98 -15.54 -33.65 18.92
CA LEU A 98 -14.37 -34.29 19.53
C LEU A 98 -13.82 -33.43 20.68
N GLN A 99 -13.16 -34.09 21.65
CA GLN A 99 -12.51 -33.41 22.77
C GLN A 99 -11.04 -33.83 22.86
N LEU A 100 -10.16 -32.88 23.17
CA LEU A 100 -8.75 -33.18 23.43
C LEU A 100 -8.61 -33.89 24.79
N PRO A 101 -7.75 -34.91 24.91
CA PRO A 101 -7.54 -35.59 26.18
C PRO A 101 -6.95 -34.63 27.23
N VAL A 102 -7.67 -34.44 28.34
CA VAL A 102 -7.26 -33.59 29.47
C VAL A 102 -6.08 -34.26 30.19
N LYS A 103 -4.94 -33.57 30.30
CA LYS A 103 -3.82 -33.99 31.15
C LYS A 103 -4.29 -34.02 32.61
N GLN A 104 -4.28 -35.20 33.22
CA GLN A 104 -4.50 -35.37 34.65
C GLN A 104 -3.37 -34.69 35.44
N THR A 105 -3.70 -33.62 36.16
CA THR A 105 -2.83 -33.04 37.19
C THR A 105 -3.56 -33.09 38.53
N VAL A 106 -3.04 -33.98 39.39
CA VAL A 106 -2.97 -34.02 40.86
C VAL A 106 -4.01 -33.25 41.67
N GLU A 107 -4.69 -34.01 42.53
CA GLU A 107 -5.65 -33.65 43.57
C GLU A 107 -5.15 -32.58 44.56
N GLU A 108 -5.97 -31.55 44.81
CA GLU A 108 -6.06 -30.91 46.12
C GLU A 108 -7.54 -30.73 46.51
N THR A 109 -7.89 -31.30 47.66
CA THR A 109 -9.22 -31.30 48.31
C THR A 109 -9.64 -29.91 48.82
N PRO A 110 -10.94 -29.54 48.77
CA PRO A 110 -11.45 -28.29 49.37
C PRO A 110 -12.23 -28.56 50.69
N PRO A 111 -12.48 -27.53 51.54
CA PRO A 111 -13.57 -27.59 52.51
C PRO A 111 -14.76 -26.70 52.10
N VAL A 112 -15.85 -27.38 51.73
CA VAL A 112 -17.21 -27.36 52.31
C VAL A 112 -17.92 -26.01 52.64
N PHE A 113 -19.00 -25.77 51.86
CA PHE A 113 -20.35 -25.16 52.12
C PHE A 113 -20.45 -23.67 52.58
N VAL A 114 -21.37 -22.84 52.06
CA VAL A 114 -22.86 -22.93 52.09
C VAL A 114 -23.51 -22.16 50.91
N GLU A 115 -24.69 -22.63 50.49
CA GLU A 115 -25.51 -22.23 49.32
C GLU A 115 -26.67 -21.24 49.71
N PRO A 116 -27.65 -20.86 48.84
CA PRO A 116 -27.84 -19.51 48.28
C PRO A 116 -29.19 -18.83 48.67
N ARG A 117 -29.42 -17.56 48.28
CA ARG A 117 -30.79 -17.01 48.13
C ARG A 117 -30.94 -15.97 47.00
N ASN A 118 -32.01 -16.21 46.23
CA ASN A 118 -32.66 -15.38 45.21
C ASN A 118 -33.08 -13.97 45.68
N ALA A 119 -33.10 -13.00 44.77
CA ALA A 119 -34.25 -12.10 44.57
C ALA A 119 -34.12 -11.27 43.26
N GLU A 120 -35.25 -11.15 42.59
CA GLU A 120 -35.55 -10.52 41.30
C GLU A 120 -35.93 -9.00 41.48
N PRO A 121 -36.47 -8.22 40.52
CA PRO A 121 -35.81 -7.02 39.99
C PRO A 121 -36.53 -5.65 40.18
N SER A 122 -35.82 -4.57 39.79
CA SER A 122 -36.30 -3.20 39.36
C SER A 122 -36.54 -2.13 40.46
N PRO A 123 -36.60 -0.79 40.18
CA PRO A 123 -36.56 -0.09 38.89
C PRO A 123 -35.65 1.18 38.79
N ARG A 124 -35.58 1.68 37.56
CA ARG A 124 -35.04 2.94 37.03
C ARG A 124 -35.19 4.19 37.92
N LYS A 125 -34.16 5.04 37.93
CA LYS A 125 -34.29 6.51 37.96
C LYS A 125 -33.34 7.18 36.97
N SER A 126 -33.95 8.00 36.12
CA SER A 126 -33.40 8.91 35.11
C SER A 126 -32.86 10.21 35.72
N ALA A 127 -31.71 10.69 35.24
CA ALA A 127 -31.34 12.11 35.08
C ALA A 127 -29.98 12.21 34.31
N PRO A 128 -29.58 13.38 33.79
CA PRO A 128 -29.61 13.73 32.38
C PRO A 128 -28.26 13.60 31.66
N SER A 129 -28.37 13.49 30.35
CA SER A 129 -27.34 13.59 29.32
C SER A 129 -26.48 14.85 29.47
N ALA A 130 -25.18 14.63 29.65
CA ALA A 130 -24.14 15.59 29.32
C ALA A 130 -23.35 15.01 28.15
N GLU A 131 -23.47 15.66 26.99
CA GLU A 131 -22.71 15.36 25.78
C GLU A 131 -21.20 15.51 26.05
N PRO A 132 -20.37 14.50 25.74
CA PRO A 132 -18.96 14.72 25.54
C PRO A 132 -18.76 15.20 24.10
N SER A 133 -18.10 16.35 23.98
CA SER A 133 -17.63 16.96 22.75
C SER A 133 -16.80 15.97 21.91
N PRO A 134 -16.86 16.06 20.57
CA PRO A 134 -16.29 15.06 19.67
C PRO A 134 -14.76 15.07 19.73
N SER A 135 -14.19 14.01 20.30
CA SER A 135 -12.76 13.71 20.18
C SER A 135 -12.45 13.31 18.74
N GLN A 136 -11.54 14.05 18.12
CA GLN A 136 -11.05 13.80 16.76
C GLN A 136 -10.35 12.44 16.65
N PRO A 137 -10.47 11.73 15.52
CA PRO A 137 -9.75 10.49 15.28
C PRO A 137 -8.26 10.78 15.04
N ARG A 138 -7.41 10.14 15.85
CA ARG A 138 -5.94 10.21 15.73
C ARG A 138 -5.47 9.53 14.42
N PRO A 139 -4.33 9.95 13.84
CA PRO A 139 -3.63 9.11 12.87
C PRO A 139 -3.23 7.77 13.53
N THR A 140 -3.36 6.68 12.77
CA THR A 140 -3.12 5.28 13.17
C THR A 140 -1.65 4.95 13.49
N SER A 141 -0.75 5.93 13.44
CA SER A 141 0.68 5.86 13.72
C SER A 141 1.11 6.66 14.96
N SER A 142 0.24 6.78 15.99
CA SER A 142 0.57 7.61 17.16
C SER A 142 1.69 6.99 18.00
N ILE A 143 2.82 7.69 18.16
CA ILE A 143 3.89 7.34 19.11
C ILE A 143 3.39 7.54 20.55
N ALA A 144 2.56 6.64 21.04
CA ALA A 144 2.15 6.60 22.44
C ALA A 144 3.03 5.59 23.18
N ASN A 145 3.63 6.03 24.28
CA ASN A 145 4.18 5.15 25.31
C ASN A 145 3.00 4.48 26.02
N GLU A 146 2.94 3.15 26.06
CA GLU A 146 1.94 2.44 26.86
C GLU A 146 2.25 2.60 28.35
N THR A 147 1.63 3.59 28.98
CA THR A 147 1.21 3.55 30.38
C THR A 147 -0.11 4.31 30.52
N SER A 148 -1.25 3.64 30.34
CA SER A 148 -2.46 3.78 31.19
C SER A 148 -3.74 3.22 30.55
N GLY A 149 -4.37 2.27 31.25
CA GLY A 149 -5.79 1.97 31.17
C GLY A 149 -6.57 2.81 32.19
N GLN A 150 -7.83 3.11 31.87
CA GLN A 150 -8.76 4.01 32.57
C GLN A 150 -8.98 3.72 34.07
N VAL A 151 -9.18 4.76 34.91
CA VAL A 151 -10.39 5.06 35.72
C VAL A 151 -10.34 6.53 36.18
N GLY A 152 -11.49 7.22 36.19
CA GLY A 152 -11.61 8.64 36.47
C GLY A 152 -11.54 9.11 37.95
N ARG A 153 -11.63 10.45 38.05
CA ARG A 153 -11.83 11.36 39.20
C ARG A 153 -10.61 12.03 39.86
N ARG A 154 -10.60 13.36 39.67
CA ARG A 154 -10.15 14.49 40.51
C ARG A 154 -8.72 14.51 41.08
N MET A 155 -7.98 15.49 40.54
CA MET A 155 -6.88 16.28 41.11
C MET A 155 -5.73 15.52 41.77
N SER A 156 -4.65 15.32 41.01
CA SER A 156 -3.30 15.23 41.56
C SER A 156 -2.38 16.23 40.85
N LYS A 157 -1.53 16.93 41.60
CA LYS A 157 -0.56 17.91 41.07
C LYS A 157 0.58 17.28 40.24
N VAL A 158 0.66 15.95 40.18
CA VAL A 158 1.78 15.16 39.65
C VAL A 158 1.37 14.41 38.36
N PRO A 159 2.19 14.43 37.29
CA PRO A 159 1.97 13.66 36.05
C PRO A 159 1.81 12.15 36.30
N GLU A 160 1.02 11.46 35.47
CA GLU A 160 0.70 10.03 35.68
C GLU A 160 1.92 9.10 35.53
N TRP A 161 2.81 9.37 34.58
CA TRP A 161 4.03 8.58 34.38
C TRP A 161 4.98 8.62 35.59
N ALA A 162 4.97 9.73 36.35
CA ALA A 162 5.81 9.90 37.52
C ALA A 162 5.32 9.08 38.73
N LYS A 163 4.13 8.47 38.63
CA LYS A 163 3.55 7.59 39.66
C LYS A 163 3.81 6.10 39.42
N ALA A 164 4.36 5.72 38.26
CA ALA A 164 4.64 4.32 37.93
C ALA A 164 6.04 3.89 38.43
N SER A 165 6.15 2.68 38.97
CA SER A 165 7.46 2.09 39.31
C SER A 165 8.20 1.69 38.04
N ASN A 166 9.47 2.09 37.92
CA ASN A 166 10.33 1.97 36.73
C ASN A 166 9.99 2.88 35.54
N ASN A 167 9.76 4.17 35.82
CA ASN A 167 10.30 5.31 35.05
C ASN A 167 10.03 6.65 35.76
N GLY A 168 9.90 6.59 37.09
CA GLY A 168 9.59 7.69 37.99
C GLY A 168 10.84 8.40 38.49
N VAL A 169 10.61 9.59 39.04
CA VAL A 169 11.63 10.49 39.55
C VAL A 169 12.28 9.90 40.80
N GLU A 170 13.59 9.70 40.75
CA GLU A 170 14.34 9.04 41.84
C GLU A 170 14.76 10.04 42.93
N TYR A 171 14.95 11.31 42.56
CA TYR A 171 15.48 12.33 43.47
C TYR A 171 14.40 13.30 43.94
N GLU A 172 14.38 13.62 45.23
CA GLU A 172 13.41 14.55 45.83
C GLU A 172 13.53 15.98 45.25
N ASP A 173 14.73 16.43 44.91
CA ASP A 173 14.93 17.74 44.31
C ASP A 173 14.44 17.80 42.85
N THR A 174 14.46 16.68 42.13
CA THR A 174 13.78 16.56 40.83
C THR A 174 12.26 16.71 40.98
N TRP A 175 11.65 16.25 42.08
CA TRP A 175 10.23 16.48 42.33
C TRP A 175 9.91 17.97 42.49
N LYS A 176 10.70 18.70 43.28
CA LYS A 176 10.54 20.16 43.45
C LYS A 176 10.68 20.90 42.12
N LEU A 177 11.66 20.48 41.30
CA LEU A 177 11.87 21.00 39.95
C LEU A 177 10.62 20.83 39.06
N ILE A 178 9.98 19.65 39.11
CA ILE A 178 8.77 19.36 38.33
C ILE A 178 7.58 20.17 38.85
N GLU A 179 7.43 20.34 40.17
CA GLU A 179 6.36 21.17 40.73
C GLU A 179 6.46 22.62 40.25
N ASP A 180 7.67 23.19 40.23
CA ASP A 180 7.93 24.52 39.69
C ASP A 180 7.63 24.60 38.18
N LEU A 181 8.04 23.58 37.42
CA LEU A 181 7.73 23.47 35.98
C LEU A 181 6.23 23.38 35.73
N GLU A 182 5.51 22.61 36.53
CA GLU A 182 4.07 22.42 36.45
C GLU A 182 3.31 23.73 36.71
N LEU A 183 3.75 24.51 37.70
CA LEU A 183 3.20 25.84 37.97
C LEU A 183 3.46 26.80 36.80
N LEU A 184 4.67 26.78 36.25
CA LEU A 184 5.05 27.59 35.09
C LEU A 184 4.17 27.27 33.88
N LEU A 185 3.99 26.00 33.57
CA LEU A 185 3.19 25.53 32.43
C LEU A 185 1.69 25.83 32.60
N LYS A 186 1.13 25.64 33.81
CA LYS A 186 -0.26 26.04 34.11
C LYS A 186 -0.47 27.53 33.88
N ARG A 187 0.47 28.37 34.31
CA ARG A 187 0.40 29.82 34.06
C ARG A 187 0.38 30.12 32.57
N GLN A 188 1.16 29.41 31.76
CA GLN A 188 1.13 29.59 30.30
C GLN A 188 -0.17 29.11 29.66
N ASP A 189 -0.68 27.95 30.07
CA ASP A 189 -1.95 27.43 29.56
C ASP A 189 -3.12 28.39 29.85
N THR A 190 -3.15 29.01 31.04
CA THR A 190 -4.16 30.04 31.34
C THR A 190 -4.05 31.29 30.45
N LYS A 191 -2.82 31.70 30.09
CA LYS A 191 -2.60 32.82 29.16
C LYS A 191 -3.04 32.49 27.74
N LEU A 192 -2.71 31.28 27.25
CA LEU A 192 -3.14 30.80 25.93
C LEU A 192 -4.67 30.76 25.82
N GLU A 193 -5.31 30.18 26.83
CA GLU A 193 -6.77 30.08 26.88
C GLU A 193 -7.44 31.48 26.91
N GLY A 194 -6.87 32.42 27.67
CA GLY A 194 -7.34 33.81 27.69
C GLY A 194 -7.24 34.49 26.32
N LYS A 195 -6.14 34.30 25.59
CA LYS A 195 -5.96 34.87 24.23
C LYS A 195 -6.90 34.22 23.19
N ARG A 196 -7.17 32.92 23.31
CA ARG A 196 -8.12 32.22 22.43
C ARG A 196 -9.55 32.74 22.60
N LYS A 197 -10.01 32.89 23.85
CA LYS A 197 -11.32 33.49 24.15
C LYS A 197 -11.46 34.91 23.61
N GLN A 198 -10.44 35.75 23.77
CA GLN A 198 -10.43 37.11 23.20
C GLN A 198 -10.54 37.14 21.67
N ARG A 199 -10.01 36.13 20.96
CA ARG A 199 -10.15 36.01 19.50
C ARG A 199 -11.55 35.54 19.10
N GLU A 200 -12.12 34.61 19.84
CA GLU A 200 -13.49 34.13 19.63
C GLU A 200 -14.53 35.23 19.89
N ASP A 201 -14.36 36.00 20.97
CA ASP A 201 -15.22 37.15 21.30
C ASP A 201 -15.15 38.24 20.21
N LYS A 202 -13.97 38.49 19.65
CA LYS A 202 -13.79 39.42 18.51
C LYS A 202 -14.44 38.90 17.21
N LYS A 203 -14.49 37.59 17.00
CA LYS A 203 -15.22 36.98 15.88
C LYS A 203 -16.74 37.00 16.09
N GLY A 204 -17.21 36.88 17.33
CA GLY A 204 -18.64 36.96 17.68
C GLY A 204 -19.24 38.37 17.59
N ALA A 205 -18.44 39.42 17.79
CA ALA A 205 -18.90 40.82 17.70
C ALA A 205 -18.98 41.37 16.26
N GLY A 206 -18.54 40.61 15.25
CA GLY A 206 -18.44 41.03 13.85
C GLY A 206 -19.30 40.20 12.90
N LEU A 207 -20.59 40.07 13.16
CA LEU A 207 -21.55 39.48 12.20
C LEU A 207 -22.72 40.42 11.96
N ASN A 208 -22.46 41.46 11.15
CA ASN A 208 -23.44 42.17 10.33
C ASN A 208 -22.67 42.80 9.16
N GLY A 209 -22.60 42.08 8.04
CA GLY A 209 -21.94 42.58 6.83
C GLY A 209 -21.37 41.44 6.00
N LEU A 210 -22.17 40.99 5.03
CA LEU A 210 -21.74 40.09 3.98
C LEU A 210 -20.88 40.91 2.99
N ASP A 211 -19.57 40.73 2.97
CA ASP A 211 -18.79 40.92 1.74
C ASP A 211 -17.52 40.05 1.73
N SER A 212 -17.19 39.70 0.50
CA SER A 212 -16.17 38.86 -0.10
C SER A 212 -14.73 39.11 0.35
N THR A 213 -13.89 38.08 0.10
CA THR A 213 -12.43 38.13 -0.11
C THR A 213 -11.58 38.57 1.09
N ASP A 214 -11.28 37.60 1.95
CA ASP A 214 -9.93 37.31 2.48
C ASP A 214 -10.05 36.13 3.45
N TRP A 215 -10.01 34.91 2.88
CA TRP A 215 -9.91 33.67 3.65
C TRP A 215 -8.64 32.93 3.22
N GLU A 216 -7.50 33.54 3.48
CA GLU A 216 -6.21 32.84 3.52
C GLU A 216 -5.87 32.49 4.98
N ASP A 217 -6.46 31.39 5.45
CA ASP A 217 -5.78 30.50 6.39
C ASP A 217 -6.09 29.07 5.95
N SER A 218 -5.39 28.66 4.90
CA SER A 218 -5.43 27.30 4.36
C SER A 218 -4.38 26.47 5.08
N THR A 219 -4.60 26.21 6.38
CA THR A 219 -3.77 25.28 7.17
C THR A 219 -4.59 24.55 8.23
N GLU A 220 -5.75 24.03 7.85
CA GLU A 220 -6.47 22.99 8.59
C GLU A 220 -6.72 21.76 7.69
N GLN A 221 -5.64 21.28 7.07
CA GLN A 221 -5.56 19.92 6.54
C GLN A 221 -4.32 19.28 7.14
N GLY A 222 -4.53 18.38 8.10
CA GLY A 222 -3.49 17.63 8.79
C GLY A 222 -3.51 17.87 10.29
N GLU A 223 -4.39 17.18 11.00
CA GLU A 223 -4.05 16.81 12.37
C GLU A 223 -2.96 15.76 12.33
N GLY A 224 -1.73 16.27 12.22
CA GLY A 224 -0.55 15.48 12.02
C GLY A 224 0.61 16.42 11.82
N VAL A 225 1.35 16.62 12.91
CA VAL A 225 2.77 16.97 12.90
C VAL A 225 3.11 18.46 12.68
N GLY A 226 3.78 19.04 13.68
CA GLY A 226 4.51 20.31 13.51
C GLY A 226 3.80 21.62 13.89
N VAL A 227 2.64 21.62 14.57
CA VAL A 227 2.08 22.89 15.08
C VAL A 227 2.89 23.35 16.30
N ARG A 228 3.68 24.41 16.13
CA ARG A 228 4.40 25.08 17.22
C ARG A 228 3.41 25.64 18.23
N ARG A 229 3.18 24.88 19.31
CA ARG A 229 2.29 25.30 20.40
C ARG A 229 2.84 26.61 20.98
N GLY A 230 2.03 27.67 20.92
CA GLY A 230 2.22 28.89 21.69
C GLY A 230 3.17 29.96 21.13
N GLU A 231 4.15 29.65 20.27
CA GLU A 231 5.13 30.65 19.80
C GLU A 231 4.46 31.83 19.06
N GLY A 232 3.55 31.54 18.12
CA GLY A 232 2.81 32.57 17.37
C GLY A 232 1.69 33.27 18.16
N GLU A 233 1.17 32.66 19.23
CA GLU A 233 0.06 33.20 20.03
C GLU A 233 0.53 34.03 21.24
N LEU A 234 1.69 33.69 21.82
CA LEU A 234 2.17 34.30 23.06
C LEU A 234 3.09 35.50 22.83
N GLY A 235 3.86 35.56 21.74
CA GLY A 235 4.74 36.69 21.44
C GLY A 235 5.74 36.97 22.58
N ALA A 236 5.74 38.18 23.14
CA ALA A 236 6.65 38.56 24.24
C ALA A 236 6.50 37.69 25.50
N ASP A 237 5.28 37.19 25.80
CA ASP A 237 5.04 36.27 26.92
C ASP A 237 5.82 34.96 26.77
N PHE A 238 6.06 34.53 25.53
CA PHE A 238 6.79 33.31 25.23
C PHE A 238 8.29 33.44 25.50
N SER A 239 8.86 34.63 25.25
CA SER A 239 10.26 34.93 25.58
C SER A 239 10.50 34.83 27.09
N VAL A 240 9.57 35.37 27.89
CA VAL A 240 9.62 35.26 29.37
C VAL A 240 9.52 33.79 29.80
N PHE A 241 8.58 33.04 29.23
CA PHE A 241 8.44 31.61 29.50
C PHE A 241 9.72 30.83 29.18
N ARG A 242 10.34 31.04 28.01
CA ARG A 242 11.59 30.38 27.64
C ARG A 242 12.73 30.72 28.59
N LYS A 243 12.80 31.97 29.07
CA LYS A 243 13.81 32.38 30.05
C LYS A 243 13.63 31.66 31.38
N GLU A 244 12.42 31.65 31.93
CA GLU A 244 12.12 30.94 33.18
C GLU A 244 12.35 29.43 33.03
N LEU A 245 11.98 28.85 31.88
CA LEU A 245 12.26 27.44 31.60
C LEU A 245 13.76 27.15 31.50
N ALA A 246 14.55 28.07 30.95
CA ALA A 246 16.00 27.96 30.92
C ALA A 246 16.61 28.00 32.33
N GLU A 247 16.08 28.86 33.22
CA GLU A 247 16.48 28.89 34.63
C GLU A 247 16.17 27.56 35.33
N LEU A 248 15.01 26.95 35.06
CA LEU A 248 14.69 25.61 35.55
C LEU A 248 15.69 24.55 35.04
N ARG A 249 16.02 24.57 33.74
CA ARG A 249 17.02 23.65 33.17
C ARG A 249 18.41 23.85 33.78
N GLU A 250 18.81 25.10 34.03
CA GLU A 250 20.09 25.40 34.68
C GLU A 250 20.13 24.87 36.11
N ARG A 251 19.03 24.97 36.87
CA ARG A 251 18.93 24.34 38.19
C ARG A 251 19.07 22.82 38.11
N ALA A 252 18.40 22.18 37.14
CA ALA A 252 18.53 20.74 36.91
C ALA A 252 19.99 20.34 36.58
N GLY A 253 20.69 21.13 35.75
CA GLY A 253 22.10 20.88 35.41
C GLY A 253 23.09 21.13 36.55
N LYS A 254 22.71 21.89 37.60
CA LYS A 254 23.52 22.15 38.80
C LYS A 254 23.26 21.15 39.94
N ALA A 255 22.56 20.04 39.65
CA ALA A 255 22.35 18.96 40.59
C ALA A 255 23.68 18.40 41.14
N HIS A 256 23.62 17.72 42.29
CA HIS A 256 24.82 17.30 43.02
C HIS A 256 25.53 16.13 42.33
N THR A 257 24.79 15.34 41.54
CA THR A 257 25.32 14.22 40.78
C THR A 257 24.87 14.27 39.31
N PRO A 258 25.67 13.70 38.37
CA PRO A 258 25.24 13.56 36.98
C PRO A 258 23.96 12.72 36.83
N ASP A 259 23.72 11.78 37.74
CA ASP A 259 22.52 10.93 37.76
C ASP A 259 21.27 11.73 38.11
N GLU A 260 21.36 12.60 39.11
CA GLU A 260 20.30 13.53 39.49
C GLU A 260 20.03 14.57 38.39
N ALA A 261 21.09 15.12 37.77
CA ALA A 261 20.95 16.03 36.63
C ALA A 261 20.25 15.34 35.45
N PHE A 262 20.60 14.08 35.19
CA PHE A 262 19.99 13.25 34.16
C PHE A 262 18.50 13.01 34.45
N ASP A 263 18.16 12.60 35.68
CA ASP A 263 16.78 12.38 36.12
C ASP A 263 15.95 13.67 35.99
N GLY A 264 16.50 14.81 36.42
CA GLY A 264 15.90 16.14 36.28
C GLY A 264 15.57 16.48 34.83
N HIS A 265 16.53 16.36 33.92
CA HIS A 265 16.31 16.65 32.51
C HIS A 265 15.33 15.67 31.83
N MET A 266 15.38 14.38 32.18
CA MET A 266 14.43 13.37 31.69
C MET A 266 13.01 13.69 32.14
N ALA A 267 12.82 14.03 33.41
CA ALA A 267 11.52 14.33 33.99
C ALA A 267 10.91 15.63 33.45
N MET A 268 11.72 16.67 33.31
CA MET A 268 11.32 17.91 32.65
C MET A 268 10.89 17.65 31.21
N GLY A 269 11.70 16.89 30.45
CA GLY A 269 11.42 16.57 29.05
C GLY A 269 10.08 15.84 28.89
N LYS A 270 9.82 14.81 29.72
CA LYS A 270 8.55 14.06 29.69
C LYS A 270 7.35 14.97 29.98
N SER A 271 7.44 15.80 31.02
CA SER A 271 6.36 16.73 31.40
C SER A 271 6.06 17.76 30.29
N LEU A 272 7.09 18.28 29.63
CA LEU A 272 6.95 19.16 28.47
C LEU A 272 6.35 18.44 27.26
N PHE A 273 6.77 17.20 27.01
CA PHE A 273 6.31 16.38 25.89
C PHE A 273 4.81 16.05 25.99
N GLU A 274 4.34 15.64 27.18
CA GLU A 274 2.91 15.37 27.44
C GLU A 274 2.03 16.60 27.17
N ARG A 275 2.56 17.78 27.45
CA ARG A 275 1.92 19.07 27.14
C ARG A 275 2.20 19.57 25.73
N ARG A 276 2.70 18.74 24.82
CA ARG A 276 2.95 19.10 23.42
C ARG A 276 3.93 20.26 23.22
N TRP A 277 4.77 20.56 24.20
CA TRP A 277 5.89 21.51 24.07
C TRP A 277 7.11 20.76 23.51
N HIS A 278 6.99 20.22 22.30
CA HIS A 278 7.93 19.23 21.75
C HIS A 278 9.35 19.80 21.54
N GLU A 279 9.49 21.06 21.11
CA GLU A 279 10.81 21.71 20.96
C GLU A 279 11.53 21.82 22.32
N GLU A 280 10.79 22.26 23.33
CA GLU A 280 11.33 22.43 24.67
C GLU A 280 11.62 21.08 25.34
N ALA A 281 10.78 20.07 25.11
CA ALA A 281 11.04 18.70 25.54
C ALA A 281 12.32 18.15 24.91
N LEU A 282 12.51 18.37 23.61
CA LEU A 282 13.70 17.95 22.86
C LEU A 282 14.98 18.55 23.44
N MET A 283 14.97 19.83 23.85
CA MET A 283 16.14 20.44 24.51
C MET A 283 16.51 19.75 25.81
N SER A 284 15.51 19.43 26.64
CA SER A 284 15.75 18.72 27.91
C SER A 284 16.22 17.29 27.68
N PHE A 285 15.65 16.55 26.72
CA PHE A 285 16.12 15.20 26.39
C PHE A 285 17.53 15.19 25.80
N ARG A 286 17.91 16.18 24.98
CA ARG A 286 19.28 16.31 24.48
C ARG A 286 20.28 16.56 25.62
N ALA A 287 19.91 17.36 26.62
CA ALA A 287 20.74 17.53 27.82
C ALA A 287 20.92 16.20 28.58
N ALA A 288 19.85 15.39 28.71
CA ALA A 288 19.95 14.05 29.29
C ALA A 288 20.89 13.12 28.49
N VAL A 289 20.81 13.12 27.15
CA VAL A 289 21.73 12.36 26.29
C VAL A 289 23.18 12.81 26.47
N MET A 290 23.44 14.11 26.65
CA MET A 290 24.80 14.60 26.90
C MET A 290 25.38 14.12 28.23
N LEU A 291 24.53 13.90 29.24
CA LEU A 291 24.93 13.39 30.55
C LEU A 291 25.14 11.87 30.53
N LYS A 292 24.25 11.12 29.86
CA LYS A 292 24.34 9.66 29.71
C LYS A 292 24.14 9.23 28.25
N PRO A 293 25.20 9.22 27.43
CA PRO A 293 25.10 8.88 26.01
C PRO A 293 24.70 7.43 25.71
N GLN A 294 24.90 6.52 26.66
CA GLN A 294 24.54 5.09 26.53
C GLN A 294 23.13 4.78 27.05
N ASP A 295 22.35 5.76 27.53
CA ASP A 295 20.99 5.50 27.99
C ASP A 295 20.02 5.42 26.80
N VAL A 296 19.40 4.25 26.63
CA VAL A 296 18.45 3.96 25.53
C VAL A 296 17.21 4.85 25.60
N ARG A 297 16.70 5.12 26.81
CA ARG A 297 15.46 5.91 27.01
C ARG A 297 15.66 7.34 26.55
N ALA A 298 16.82 7.93 26.83
CA ALA A 298 17.11 9.31 26.46
C ALA A 298 17.08 9.49 24.93
N HIS A 299 17.77 8.62 24.18
CA HIS A 299 17.73 8.63 22.70
C HIS A 299 16.34 8.34 22.15
N PHE A 300 15.63 7.38 22.75
CA PHE A 300 14.25 7.06 22.37
C PHE A 300 13.30 8.26 22.54
N LEU A 301 13.37 8.98 23.66
CA LEU A 301 12.55 10.16 23.89
C LEU A 301 12.95 11.36 23.01
N VAL A 302 14.24 11.52 22.68
CA VAL A 302 14.68 12.46 21.64
C VAL A 302 14.01 12.11 20.30
N GLY A 303 14.00 10.83 19.91
CA GLY A 303 13.29 10.37 18.72
C GLY A 303 11.81 10.69 18.73
N ASN A 304 11.11 10.44 19.85
CA ASN A 304 9.68 10.74 20.00
C ASN A 304 9.40 12.25 19.85
N ALA A 305 10.26 13.10 20.43
CA ALA A 305 10.18 14.55 20.30
C ALA A 305 10.39 15.02 18.86
N LEU A 306 11.41 14.50 18.18
CA LEU A 306 11.71 14.82 16.78
C LEU A 306 10.58 14.39 15.84
N TYR A 307 10.00 13.20 16.06
CA TYR A 307 8.87 12.71 15.28
C TYR A 307 7.65 13.64 15.44
N SER A 308 7.35 14.06 16.67
CA SER A 308 6.23 14.97 16.94
C SER A 308 6.41 16.36 16.30
N LEU A 309 7.67 16.76 16.06
CA LEU A 309 8.04 17.97 15.33
C LEU A 309 8.06 17.80 13.80
N GLY A 310 7.87 16.57 13.29
CA GLY A 310 7.92 16.24 11.86
C GLY A 310 9.31 16.09 11.28
N GLN A 311 10.31 16.00 12.15
CA GLN A 311 11.69 15.74 11.79
C GLN A 311 11.90 14.22 11.76
N TYR A 312 11.21 13.53 10.84
CA TYR A 312 11.23 12.06 10.79
C TYR A 312 12.63 11.51 10.51
N LYS A 313 13.39 12.18 9.62
CA LYS A 313 14.78 11.87 9.34
C LYS A 313 15.67 11.88 10.58
N GLU A 314 15.56 12.91 11.41
CA GLU A 314 16.31 13.02 12.64
C GLU A 314 15.76 12.05 13.70
N ALA A 315 14.45 11.82 13.72
CA ALA A 315 13.80 10.90 14.64
C ALA A 315 14.31 9.46 14.45
N TRP A 316 14.32 8.96 13.20
CA TRP A 316 14.83 7.61 12.93
C TRP A 316 16.32 7.47 13.27
N ALA A 317 17.14 8.50 13.02
CA ALA A 317 18.55 8.51 13.42
C ALA A 317 18.72 8.46 14.95
N SER A 318 17.83 9.09 15.71
CA SER A 318 17.82 9.01 17.17
C SER A 318 17.35 7.64 17.69
N TYR A 319 16.36 7.01 17.06
CA TYR A 319 15.98 5.64 17.42
C TYR A 319 17.08 4.64 17.08
N GLN A 320 17.80 4.83 15.97
CA GLN A 320 18.96 3.99 15.64
C GLN A 320 20.03 4.07 16.73
N LYS A 321 20.33 5.27 17.25
CA LYS A 321 21.24 5.44 18.39
C LYS A 321 20.72 4.78 19.67
N ALA A 322 19.39 4.77 19.89
CA ALA A 322 18.80 4.05 21.01
C ALA A 322 19.02 2.53 20.89
N LEU A 323 18.92 1.97 19.68
CA LEU A 323 19.24 0.56 19.44
C LEU A 323 20.73 0.26 19.63
N GLU A 324 21.62 1.09 19.05
CA GLU A 324 23.09 0.96 19.23
C GLU A 324 23.49 0.99 20.71
N ALA A 325 22.92 1.90 21.50
CA ALA A 325 23.15 1.95 22.95
C ALA A 325 22.60 0.73 23.70
N GLY A 326 21.55 0.10 23.16
CA GLY A 326 20.94 -1.10 23.71
C GLY A 326 21.72 -2.38 23.42
N GLU A 327 22.46 -2.45 22.31
CA GLU A 327 23.25 -3.63 21.94
C GLU A 327 24.33 -3.98 22.97
N GLU A 328 24.93 -2.97 23.63
CA GLU A 328 25.95 -3.18 24.65
C GLU A 328 25.39 -3.85 25.93
N ASN A 329 24.10 -3.63 26.25
CA ASN A 329 23.44 -4.11 27.47
C ASN A 329 21.97 -4.51 27.21
N ALA A 330 21.73 -5.40 26.25
CA ALA A 330 20.38 -5.69 25.75
C ALA A 330 19.41 -6.20 26.82
N GLN A 331 19.92 -6.89 27.85
CA GLN A 331 19.10 -7.45 28.93
C GLN A 331 18.46 -6.37 29.81
N ASP A 332 19.11 -5.22 29.99
CA ASP A 332 18.59 -4.12 30.81
C ASP A 332 17.46 -3.35 30.09
N TRP A 333 17.35 -3.52 28.77
CA TRP A 333 16.45 -2.76 27.91
C TRP A 333 15.41 -3.61 27.18
N GLU A 334 15.29 -4.90 27.52
CA GLU A 334 14.37 -5.86 26.87
C GLU A 334 12.91 -5.32 26.82
N GLY A 335 12.49 -4.60 27.85
CA GLY A 335 11.14 -4.01 27.91
C GLY A 335 10.91 -2.80 26.97
N ILE A 336 11.95 -2.06 26.58
CA ILE A 336 11.81 -0.85 25.74
C ILE A 336 12.20 -1.09 24.28
N LEU A 337 13.15 -2.00 24.00
CA LEU A 337 13.66 -2.26 22.65
C LEU A 337 12.56 -2.60 21.61
N PRO A 338 11.54 -3.41 21.92
CA PRO A 338 10.43 -3.63 20.98
C PRO A 338 9.73 -2.31 20.59
N GLN A 339 9.54 -1.41 21.55
CA GLN A 339 8.91 -0.11 21.30
C GLN A 339 9.84 0.84 20.54
N VAL A 340 11.16 0.78 20.75
CA VAL A 340 12.15 1.50 19.93
C VAL A 340 12.03 1.07 18.47
N HIS A 341 11.97 -0.24 18.21
CA HIS A 341 11.77 -0.79 16.88
C HIS A 341 10.44 -0.36 16.24
N VAL A 342 9.33 -0.39 16.99
CA VAL A 342 8.03 0.11 16.51
C VAL A 342 8.13 1.59 16.12
N ASN A 343 8.71 2.43 16.97
CA ASN A 343 8.79 3.86 16.70
C ASN A 343 9.76 4.20 15.55
N LEU A 344 10.84 3.41 15.41
CA LEU A 344 11.72 3.48 14.27
C LEU A 344 10.97 3.12 12.98
N GLY A 345 10.20 2.04 12.98
CA GLY A 345 9.32 1.69 11.86
C GLY A 345 8.35 2.81 11.49
N ILE A 346 7.69 3.41 12.48
CA ILE A 346 6.77 4.55 12.28
C ILE A 346 7.49 5.78 11.70
N ALA A 347 8.72 6.08 12.14
CA ALA A 347 9.50 7.17 11.57
C ALA A 347 9.93 6.89 10.12
N LEU A 348 10.28 5.65 9.81
CA LEU A 348 10.60 5.22 8.44
C LEU A 348 9.38 5.30 7.51
N GLU A 349 8.17 4.97 7.99
CA GLU A 349 6.93 5.18 7.24
C GLU A 349 6.71 6.66 6.92
N GLY A 350 7.02 7.56 7.87
CA GLY A 350 6.95 9.02 7.67
C GLY A 350 7.87 9.52 6.54
N GLU A 351 8.99 8.83 6.31
CA GLU A 351 9.90 9.06 5.17
C GLU A 351 9.51 8.25 3.92
N GLY A 352 8.48 7.40 4.03
CA GLY A 352 7.98 6.55 2.95
C GLY A 352 8.71 5.20 2.76
N MET A 353 9.61 4.83 3.69
CA MET A 353 10.41 3.60 3.63
C MET A 353 9.69 2.41 4.28
N LEU A 354 8.76 1.79 3.56
CA LEU A 354 7.90 0.72 4.06
C LEU A 354 8.63 -0.62 4.24
N MET A 355 9.60 -0.95 3.38
CA MET A 355 10.36 -2.21 3.53
C MET A 355 11.24 -2.17 4.78
N CYS A 356 11.91 -1.05 5.01
CA CYS A 356 12.69 -0.84 6.24
C CYS A 356 11.77 -0.86 7.47
N ALA A 357 10.59 -0.24 7.40
CA ALA A 357 9.62 -0.27 8.48
C ALA A 357 9.16 -1.71 8.82
N CYS A 358 8.86 -2.53 7.80
CA CYS A 358 8.50 -3.94 7.99
C CYS A 358 9.58 -4.73 8.75
N ASP A 359 10.86 -4.50 8.44
CA ASP A 359 11.95 -5.20 9.12
C ASP A 359 11.99 -4.86 10.62
N HIS A 360 11.78 -3.60 10.99
CA HIS A 360 11.74 -3.22 12.41
C HIS A 360 10.45 -3.64 13.12
N TYR A 361 9.28 -3.61 12.47
CA TYR A 361 8.07 -4.17 13.10
C TYR A 361 8.18 -5.67 13.32
N ARG A 362 8.81 -6.38 12.37
CA ARG A 362 9.11 -7.80 12.53
C ARG A 362 10.05 -8.04 13.70
N GLU A 363 11.12 -7.24 13.83
CA GLU A 363 12.03 -7.33 14.97
C GLU A 363 11.32 -7.07 16.30
N ALA A 364 10.45 -6.06 16.37
CA ALA A 364 9.63 -5.79 17.55
C ALA A 364 8.72 -6.98 17.93
N ALA A 365 8.12 -7.64 16.94
CA ALA A 365 7.30 -8.83 17.14
C ALA A 365 8.12 -10.06 17.55
N ILE A 366 9.38 -10.17 17.10
CA ILE A 366 10.31 -11.23 17.55
C ILE A 366 10.72 -11.02 19.00
N LEU A 367 11.11 -9.79 19.36
CA LEU A 367 11.53 -9.45 20.72
C LEU A 367 10.36 -9.52 21.72
N ASN A 368 9.15 -9.19 21.29
CA ASN A 368 7.94 -9.35 22.09
C ASN A 368 6.80 -9.98 21.26
N PRO A 369 6.65 -11.31 21.29
CA PRO A 369 5.62 -12.04 20.53
C PRO A 369 4.17 -11.68 20.87
N ARG A 370 3.92 -11.02 22.02
CA ARG A 370 2.58 -10.54 22.42
C ARG A 370 2.33 -9.09 22.01
N HIS A 371 3.23 -8.48 21.25
CA HIS A 371 3.12 -7.10 20.80
C HIS A 371 2.14 -6.96 19.63
N TYR A 372 0.83 -7.12 19.90
CA TYR A 372 -0.25 -7.05 18.91
C TYR A 372 -0.17 -5.82 17.99
N ARG A 373 0.28 -4.67 18.54
CA ARG A 373 0.45 -3.44 17.78
C ARG A 373 1.58 -3.50 16.74
N ALA A 374 2.69 -4.19 17.03
CA ALA A 374 3.77 -4.37 16.08
C ALA A 374 3.32 -5.28 14.92
N LEU A 375 2.57 -6.35 15.22
CA LEU A 375 1.97 -7.23 14.22
C LEU A 375 0.96 -6.50 13.33
N LYS A 376 0.10 -5.66 13.91
CA LYS A 376 -0.83 -4.81 13.17
C LYS A 376 -0.09 -3.85 12.24
N LEU A 377 0.93 -3.15 12.73
CA LEU A 377 1.74 -2.21 11.94
C LEU A 377 2.52 -2.94 10.84
N LEU A 378 3.09 -4.11 11.13
CA LEU A 378 3.70 -4.97 10.12
C LEU A 378 2.71 -5.35 9.02
N GLY A 379 1.50 -5.76 9.40
CA GLY A 379 0.42 -6.08 8.47
C GLY A 379 0.06 -4.89 7.58
N SER A 380 -0.13 -3.71 8.17
CA SER A 380 -0.41 -2.46 7.43
C SER A 380 0.72 -2.11 6.45
N ALA A 381 1.99 -2.21 6.88
CA ALA A 381 3.13 -1.91 6.02
C ALA A 381 3.28 -2.93 4.87
N LEU A 382 3.07 -4.23 5.15
CA LEU A 382 3.05 -5.28 4.13
C LEU A 382 1.91 -5.08 3.11
N PHE A 383 0.73 -4.65 3.56
CA PHE A 383 -0.36 -4.26 2.67
C PHE A 383 0.06 -3.09 1.77
N GLY A 384 0.71 -2.08 2.35
CA GLY A 384 1.29 -0.96 1.60
C GLY A 384 2.34 -1.37 0.55
N LEU A 385 3.03 -2.49 0.75
CA LEU A 385 4.00 -3.06 -0.19
C LEU A 385 3.39 -3.99 -1.24
N GLY A 386 2.10 -4.28 -1.17
CA GLY A 386 1.41 -5.22 -2.05
C GLY A 386 1.51 -6.70 -1.63
N GLU A 387 2.08 -6.99 -0.46
CA GLU A 387 2.28 -8.35 0.08
C GLU A 387 1.03 -8.80 0.86
N TYR A 388 -0.14 -8.81 0.22
CA TYR A 388 -1.45 -8.90 0.89
C TYR A 388 -1.66 -10.16 1.74
N ARG A 389 -1.19 -11.32 1.28
CA ARG A 389 -1.30 -12.56 2.06
C ARG A 389 -0.43 -12.56 3.32
N ALA A 390 0.74 -11.94 3.25
CA ALA A 390 1.59 -11.77 4.43
C ALA A 390 0.97 -10.75 5.39
N ALA A 391 0.37 -9.68 4.85
CA ALA A 391 -0.38 -8.71 5.64
C ALA A 391 -1.55 -9.35 6.40
N GLN A 392 -2.37 -10.14 5.72
CA GLN A 392 -3.49 -10.88 6.30
C GLN A 392 -3.04 -11.70 7.52
N LYS A 393 -1.99 -12.53 7.37
CA LYS A 393 -1.47 -13.36 8.48
C LYS A 393 -1.08 -12.54 9.71
N CYS A 394 -0.32 -11.46 9.51
CA CYS A 394 0.09 -10.60 10.63
C CYS A 394 -1.11 -9.92 11.33
N LEU A 395 -2.15 -9.57 10.57
CA LEU A 395 -3.36 -8.93 11.11
C LEU A 395 -4.24 -9.93 11.85
N GLU A 396 -4.38 -11.15 11.35
CA GLU A 396 -5.04 -12.25 12.06
C GLU A 396 -4.33 -12.56 13.38
N GLU A 397 -3.00 -12.65 13.39
CA GLU A 397 -2.21 -12.83 14.63
C GLU A 397 -2.40 -11.66 15.61
N ALA A 398 -2.43 -10.41 15.11
CA ALA A 398 -2.72 -9.25 15.94
C ALA A 398 -4.11 -9.33 16.59
N LEU A 399 -5.11 -9.81 15.86
CA LEU A 399 -6.49 -9.96 16.33
C LEU A 399 -6.67 -11.17 17.27
N VAL A 400 -5.87 -12.22 17.14
CA VAL A 400 -5.82 -13.30 18.14
C VAL A 400 -5.37 -12.75 19.49
N LEU A 401 -4.38 -11.86 19.50
CA LEU A 401 -3.87 -11.23 20.72
C LEU A 401 -4.81 -10.12 21.25
N LYS A 402 -5.49 -9.40 20.36
CA LYS A 402 -6.43 -8.32 20.70
C LYS A 402 -7.67 -8.32 19.80
N PRO A 403 -8.71 -9.09 20.17
CA PRO A 403 -9.91 -9.25 19.32
C PRO A 403 -10.79 -8.00 19.18
N ASP A 404 -10.64 -7.01 20.05
CA ASP A 404 -11.42 -5.76 20.03
C ASP A 404 -10.68 -4.60 19.34
N TYR A 405 -9.68 -4.91 18.51
CA TYR A 405 -8.86 -3.90 17.85
C TYR A 405 -9.46 -3.45 16.51
N ALA A 406 -10.30 -2.42 16.56
CA ALA A 406 -11.02 -1.89 15.39
C ALA A 406 -10.10 -1.57 14.17
N ASP A 407 -8.94 -0.94 14.41
CA ASP A 407 -8.00 -0.62 13.33
C ASP A 407 -7.46 -1.88 12.64
N ALA A 408 -7.19 -2.96 13.40
CA ALA A 408 -6.71 -4.22 12.84
C ALA A 408 -7.79 -4.94 12.02
N HIS A 409 -9.05 -4.87 12.43
CA HIS A 409 -10.19 -5.35 11.63
C HIS A 409 -10.32 -4.57 10.31
N CYS A 410 -10.15 -3.25 10.34
CA CYS A 410 -10.17 -2.42 9.13
C CYS A 410 -9.02 -2.77 8.17
N ASP A 411 -7.81 -2.93 8.70
CA ASP A 411 -6.64 -3.31 7.90
C ASP A 411 -6.80 -4.75 7.34
N LEU A 412 -7.36 -5.69 8.12
CA LEU A 412 -7.63 -7.06 7.68
C LEU A 412 -8.67 -7.09 6.56
N GLY A 413 -9.76 -6.32 6.70
CA GLY A 413 -10.76 -6.17 5.64
C GLY A 413 -10.14 -5.65 4.34
N SER A 414 -9.18 -4.72 4.44
CA SER A 414 -8.46 -4.19 3.28
C SER A 414 -7.58 -5.26 2.62
N ALA A 415 -6.85 -6.05 3.42
CA ALA A 415 -6.02 -7.15 2.93
C ALA A 415 -6.86 -8.25 2.24
N LEU A 416 -7.99 -8.64 2.85
CA LEU A 416 -8.93 -9.63 2.31
C LEU A 416 -9.52 -9.17 0.97
N HIS A 417 -9.93 -7.90 0.86
CA HIS A 417 -10.43 -7.35 -0.40
C HIS A 417 -9.35 -7.40 -1.50
N ALA A 418 -8.08 -7.08 -1.16
CA ALA A 418 -6.99 -7.12 -2.12
C ALA A 418 -6.64 -8.53 -2.62
N VAL A 419 -6.98 -9.58 -1.87
CA VAL A 419 -6.89 -10.99 -2.31
C VAL A 419 -8.19 -11.55 -2.88
N HIS A 420 -9.19 -10.70 -3.13
CA HIS A 420 -10.51 -11.02 -3.69
C HIS A 420 -11.42 -11.85 -2.77
N GLU A 421 -11.23 -11.75 -1.45
CA GLU A 421 -12.09 -12.36 -0.42
C GLU A 421 -13.12 -11.33 0.10
N ASP A 422 -13.91 -10.78 -0.83
CA ASP A 422 -14.77 -9.62 -0.60
C ASP A 422 -15.84 -9.81 0.50
N ASP A 423 -16.43 -11.00 0.62
CA ASP A 423 -17.45 -11.28 1.63
C ASP A 423 -16.87 -11.24 3.05
N GLN A 424 -15.66 -11.79 3.23
CA GLN A 424 -14.97 -11.71 4.51
C GLN A 424 -14.52 -10.27 4.79
N ALA A 425 -14.03 -9.55 3.76
CA ALA A 425 -13.67 -8.14 3.88
C ALA A 425 -14.84 -7.28 4.38
N ILE A 426 -16.05 -7.46 3.85
CA ILE A 426 -17.26 -6.77 4.32
C ILE A 426 -17.52 -7.05 5.80
N SER A 427 -17.39 -8.32 6.22
CA SER A 427 -17.56 -8.71 7.63
C SER A 427 -16.56 -8.00 8.53
N GLU A 428 -15.27 -7.97 8.16
CA GLU A 428 -14.23 -7.32 8.96
C GLU A 428 -14.38 -5.80 9.01
N PHE A 429 -14.74 -5.14 7.90
CA PHE A 429 -15.08 -3.72 7.94
C PHE A 429 -16.29 -3.42 8.84
N GLN A 430 -17.31 -4.28 8.81
CA GLN A 430 -18.48 -4.11 9.67
C GLN A 430 -18.09 -4.27 11.16
N LYS A 431 -17.26 -5.27 11.50
CA LYS A 431 -16.72 -5.42 12.87
C LYS A 431 -15.95 -4.17 13.33
N ALA A 432 -15.10 -3.61 12.46
CA ALA A 432 -14.38 -2.36 12.77
C ALA A 432 -15.35 -1.20 13.07
N ILE A 433 -16.43 -1.07 12.30
CA ILE A 433 -17.49 -0.06 12.50
C ILE A 433 -18.31 -0.35 13.77
N ASP A 434 -18.58 -1.61 14.08
CA ASP A 434 -19.34 -1.99 15.28
C ASP A 434 -18.54 -1.70 16.55
N LEU A 435 -17.22 -1.96 16.53
CA LEU A 435 -16.28 -1.60 17.60
C LEU A 435 -16.07 -0.09 17.72
N ASN A 436 -16.04 0.62 16.58
CA ASN A 436 -15.90 2.08 16.53
C ASN A 436 -16.80 2.69 15.42
N PRO A 437 -17.99 3.17 15.77
CA PRO A 437 -18.94 3.73 14.78
C PRO A 437 -18.44 4.95 14.00
N ASN A 438 -17.41 5.64 14.52
CA ASN A 438 -16.78 6.80 13.89
C ASN A 438 -15.47 6.44 13.16
N HIS A 439 -15.21 5.16 12.90
CA HIS A 439 -14.03 4.70 12.18
C HIS A 439 -14.10 5.08 10.69
N VAL A 440 -13.50 6.23 10.36
CA VAL A 440 -13.62 6.82 9.01
C VAL A 440 -13.08 5.90 7.92
N ASP A 441 -11.93 5.27 8.13
CA ASP A 441 -11.29 4.47 7.09
C ASP A 441 -12.08 3.18 6.79
N ALA A 442 -12.63 2.51 7.82
CA ALA A 442 -13.53 1.36 7.65
C ALA A 442 -14.81 1.74 6.90
N LEU A 443 -15.44 2.88 7.23
CA LEU A 443 -16.60 3.40 6.49
C LEU A 443 -16.25 3.68 5.02
N TYR A 444 -15.11 4.34 4.78
CA TYR A 444 -14.66 4.68 3.44
C TYR A 444 -14.36 3.44 2.59
N ASN A 445 -13.62 2.48 3.15
CA ASN A 445 -13.22 1.25 2.48
C ASN A 445 -14.42 0.33 2.21
N LEU A 446 -15.33 0.19 3.18
CA LEU A 446 -16.59 -0.52 2.97
C LEU A 446 -17.44 0.14 1.86
N GLY A 447 -17.50 1.48 1.83
CA GLY A 447 -18.16 2.21 0.74
C GLY A 447 -17.53 1.91 -0.63
N GLY A 448 -16.20 1.81 -0.69
CA GLY A 448 -15.45 1.43 -1.89
C GLY A 448 -15.80 0.03 -2.37
N LEU A 449 -15.71 -0.95 -1.47
CA LEU A 449 -16.02 -2.35 -1.74
C LEU A 449 -17.46 -2.53 -2.21
N LEU A 450 -18.43 -1.93 -1.50
CA LEU A 450 -19.85 -1.98 -1.89
C LEU A 450 -20.08 -1.38 -3.29
N LYS A 451 -19.39 -0.29 -3.63
CA LYS A 451 -19.47 0.34 -4.95
C LYS A 451 -18.90 -0.60 -6.03
N ASP A 452 -17.80 -1.28 -5.76
CA ASP A 452 -17.18 -2.23 -6.69
C ASP A 452 -18.05 -3.50 -6.86
N SER A 453 -18.76 -3.94 -5.81
CA SER A 453 -19.78 -5.01 -5.88
C SER A 453 -21.12 -4.56 -6.48
N GLY A 454 -21.23 -3.32 -6.99
CA GLY A 454 -22.46 -2.78 -7.59
C GLY A 454 -23.58 -2.40 -6.61
N ARG A 455 -23.33 -2.45 -5.29
CA ARG A 455 -24.28 -2.05 -4.23
C ARG A 455 -24.20 -0.54 -3.99
N TYR A 456 -24.55 0.21 -5.03
CA TYR A 456 -24.32 1.65 -5.12
C TYR A 456 -25.02 2.50 -4.05
N GLU A 457 -26.27 2.19 -3.70
CA GLU A 457 -27.02 2.93 -2.67
C GLU A 457 -26.32 2.85 -1.31
N ARG A 458 -25.99 1.63 -0.86
CA ARG A 458 -25.25 1.42 0.41
C ARG A 458 -23.87 2.06 0.38
N ALA A 459 -23.18 2.04 -0.76
CA ALA A 459 -21.90 2.74 -0.91
C ALA A 459 -22.06 4.25 -0.69
N ALA A 460 -23.09 4.88 -1.28
CA ALA A 460 -23.37 6.29 -1.09
C ALA A 460 -23.72 6.62 0.37
N GLU A 461 -24.40 5.73 1.09
CA GLU A 461 -24.65 5.86 2.54
C GLU A 461 -23.35 5.87 3.34
N MET A 462 -22.44 4.92 3.09
CA MET A 462 -21.16 4.85 3.80
C MET A 462 -20.32 6.11 3.57
N TYR A 463 -20.21 6.58 2.32
CA TYR A 463 -19.52 7.84 2.02
C TYR A 463 -20.21 9.05 2.65
N SER A 464 -21.55 9.04 2.78
CA SER A 464 -22.28 10.10 3.48
C SER A 464 -21.92 10.14 4.98
N LYS A 465 -21.74 8.99 5.63
CA LYS A 465 -21.23 8.92 7.01
C LYS A 465 -19.80 9.46 7.12
N VAL A 466 -18.92 9.11 6.18
CA VAL A 466 -17.56 9.71 6.11
C VAL A 466 -17.64 11.23 6.04
N LEU A 467 -18.52 11.79 5.20
CA LEU A 467 -18.68 13.23 5.03
C LEU A 467 -19.33 13.93 6.25
N GLN A 468 -20.10 13.22 7.07
CA GLN A 468 -20.56 13.75 8.36
C GLN A 468 -19.38 13.95 9.33
N LEU A 469 -18.40 13.04 9.31
CA LEU A 469 -17.21 13.09 10.15
C LEU A 469 -16.12 14.01 9.57
N ARG A 470 -15.97 14.01 8.25
CA ARG A 470 -15.00 14.81 7.48
C ARG A 470 -15.69 15.56 6.33
N PRO A 471 -16.34 16.70 6.59
CA PRO A 471 -17.12 17.43 5.57
C PRO A 471 -16.32 17.95 4.36
N ARG A 472 -14.99 18.04 4.48
CA ARG A 472 -14.08 18.52 3.42
C ARG A 472 -13.34 17.38 2.70
N ASP A 473 -13.74 16.13 2.91
CA ASP A 473 -13.14 14.99 2.20
C ASP A 473 -13.64 14.94 0.74
N TRP A 474 -12.85 15.53 -0.16
CA TRP A 474 -13.19 15.58 -1.57
C TRP A 474 -13.22 14.19 -2.23
N ARG A 475 -12.44 13.22 -1.72
CA ARG A 475 -12.40 11.86 -2.27
C ARG A 475 -13.69 11.13 -1.93
N ALA A 476 -14.15 11.23 -0.68
CA ALA A 476 -15.43 10.69 -0.25
C ALA A 476 -16.59 11.34 -1.03
N GLN A 477 -16.55 12.67 -1.24
CA GLN A 477 -17.57 13.38 -2.02
C GLN A 477 -17.60 12.93 -3.48
N LEU A 478 -16.44 12.74 -4.11
CA LEU A 478 -16.33 12.24 -5.47
C LEU A 478 -16.83 10.79 -5.59
N ASN A 479 -16.42 9.90 -4.69
CA ASN A 479 -16.85 8.51 -4.71
C ASN A 479 -18.35 8.37 -4.40
N ARG A 480 -18.91 9.23 -3.53
CA ARG A 480 -20.35 9.36 -3.35
C ARG A 480 -21.05 9.76 -4.64
N ALA A 481 -20.50 10.72 -5.40
CA ALA A 481 -21.06 11.12 -6.69
C ALA A 481 -21.07 9.97 -7.70
N VAL A 482 -19.99 9.19 -7.76
CA VAL A 482 -19.88 8.00 -8.61
C VAL A 482 -20.86 6.91 -8.18
N ALA A 483 -20.98 6.64 -6.88
CA ALA A 483 -21.95 5.69 -6.35
C ALA A 483 -23.40 6.11 -6.69
N LEU A 484 -23.77 7.38 -6.46
CA LEU A 484 -25.09 7.90 -6.85
C LEU A 484 -25.37 7.77 -8.35
N LEU A 485 -24.35 7.97 -9.20
CA LEU A 485 -24.49 7.77 -10.63
C LEU A 485 -24.76 6.30 -10.98
N GLY A 486 -24.08 5.37 -10.31
CA GLY A 486 -24.30 3.92 -10.43
C GLY A 486 -25.69 3.49 -9.95
N ALA A 487 -26.21 4.12 -8.89
CA ALA A 487 -27.58 3.90 -8.41
C ALA A 487 -28.66 4.47 -9.35
N GLY A 488 -28.28 5.32 -10.31
CA GLY A 488 -29.20 5.96 -11.26
C GLY A 488 -29.66 7.36 -10.84
N ASP A 489 -29.23 7.86 -9.68
CA ASP A 489 -29.59 9.16 -9.11
C ASP A 489 -28.79 10.31 -9.75
N GLN A 490 -29.03 10.56 -11.05
CA GLN A 490 -28.23 11.50 -11.84
C GLN A 490 -28.21 12.95 -11.30
N GLU A 491 -29.31 13.42 -10.68
CA GLU A 491 -29.37 14.79 -10.14
C GLU A 491 -28.54 14.94 -8.85
N GLU A 492 -28.62 13.97 -7.93
CA GLU A 492 -27.80 13.98 -6.71
C GLU A 492 -26.33 13.74 -7.03
N ALA A 493 -26.02 12.83 -7.97
CA ALA A 493 -24.66 12.64 -8.48
C ALA A 493 -24.07 13.95 -9.01
N LYS A 494 -24.83 14.70 -9.81
CA LYS A 494 -24.40 16.00 -10.36
C LYS A 494 -24.18 17.06 -9.27
N LYS A 495 -25.00 17.10 -8.23
CA LYS A 495 -24.77 17.98 -7.06
C LYS A 495 -23.48 17.59 -6.35
N ALA A 496 -23.27 16.29 -6.11
CA ALA A 496 -22.07 15.79 -5.46
C ALA A 496 -20.80 16.08 -6.30
N PHE A 497 -20.83 15.89 -7.62
CA PHE A 497 -19.73 16.25 -8.52
C PHE A 497 -19.42 17.76 -8.48
N LYS A 498 -20.45 18.63 -8.43
CA LYS A 498 -20.23 20.08 -8.30
C LYS A 498 -19.53 20.44 -6.99
N GLU A 499 -19.87 19.77 -5.90
CA GLU A 499 -19.24 20.01 -4.61
C GLU A 499 -17.79 19.49 -4.57
N ALA A 500 -17.54 18.30 -5.12
CA ALA A 500 -16.18 17.79 -5.31
C ALA A 500 -15.34 18.73 -6.21
N PHE A 501 -15.95 19.28 -7.26
CA PHE A 501 -15.32 20.29 -8.11
C PHE A 501 -15.05 21.58 -7.34
N ARG A 502 -15.99 22.04 -6.48
CA ARG A 502 -15.80 23.23 -5.64
C ARG A 502 -14.60 23.07 -4.69
N MET A 503 -14.38 21.86 -4.17
CA MET A 503 -13.26 21.55 -3.27
C MET A 503 -11.90 21.45 -4.00
N THR A 504 -11.88 21.06 -5.28
CA THR A 504 -10.63 20.64 -5.95
C THR A 504 -10.28 21.44 -7.21
N ASN A 505 -11.24 22.12 -7.82
CA ASN A 505 -11.15 22.79 -9.13
C ASN A 505 -10.55 21.89 -10.24
N ARG A 506 -10.78 20.57 -10.15
CA ARG A 506 -10.20 19.57 -11.06
C ARG A 506 -10.92 19.50 -12.41
N LEU A 507 -10.16 19.52 -13.49
CA LEU A 507 -10.69 19.57 -14.87
C LEU A 507 -11.46 18.31 -15.27
N ASP A 508 -11.02 17.14 -14.82
CA ASP A 508 -11.69 15.87 -15.09
C ASP A 508 -13.08 15.77 -14.44
N ILE A 509 -13.24 16.35 -13.25
CA ILE A 509 -14.56 16.47 -12.60
C ILE A 509 -15.45 17.44 -13.39
N TYR A 510 -14.89 18.54 -13.89
CA TYR A 510 -15.61 19.47 -14.76
C TYR A 510 -16.09 18.79 -16.05
N ASP A 511 -15.23 18.03 -16.71
CA ASP A 511 -15.57 17.28 -17.92
C ASP A 511 -16.67 16.23 -17.64
N ALA A 512 -16.61 15.53 -16.50
CA ALA A 512 -17.67 14.63 -16.06
C ALA A 512 -19.02 15.36 -15.90
N ILE A 513 -19.04 16.53 -15.25
CA ILE A 513 -20.25 17.36 -15.13
C ILE A 513 -20.77 17.79 -16.51
N LYS A 514 -19.88 18.15 -17.44
CA LYS A 514 -20.23 18.55 -18.81
C LYS A 514 -20.84 17.39 -19.59
N HIS A 515 -20.24 16.19 -19.50
CA HIS A 515 -20.77 14.97 -20.12
C HIS A 515 -22.15 14.62 -19.56
N LEU A 516 -22.36 14.68 -18.24
CA LEU A 516 -23.68 14.45 -17.64
C LEU A 516 -24.74 15.42 -18.18
N LYS A 517 -24.40 16.71 -18.34
CA LYS A 517 -25.30 17.70 -18.95
C LYS A 517 -25.61 17.40 -20.42
N GLN A 518 -24.62 16.97 -21.20
CA GLN A 518 -24.80 16.61 -22.61
C GLN A 518 -25.68 15.36 -22.76
N ASN A 519 -25.47 14.34 -21.93
CA ASN A 519 -26.31 13.14 -21.89
C ASN A 519 -27.75 13.45 -21.48
N GLN A 520 -27.97 14.35 -20.50
CA GLN A 520 -29.31 14.81 -20.15
C GLN A 520 -30.00 15.54 -21.32
N LYS A 521 -29.27 16.39 -22.06
CA LYS A 521 -29.81 17.05 -23.26
C LYS A 521 -30.14 16.06 -24.38
N SER A 522 -29.25 15.09 -24.62
CA SER A 522 -29.46 14.04 -25.61
C SER A 522 -30.67 13.18 -25.26
N LYS A 523 -30.81 12.75 -23.99
CA LYS A 523 -32.01 12.05 -23.49
C LYS A 523 -33.27 12.89 -23.64
N LYS A 524 -33.27 14.16 -23.23
CA LYS A 524 -34.44 15.05 -23.41
C LYS A 524 -34.83 15.20 -24.87
N ASN A 525 -33.87 15.38 -25.77
CA ASN A 525 -34.13 15.47 -27.21
C ASN A 525 -34.70 14.15 -27.74
N LEU A 526 -34.16 13.01 -27.31
CA LEU A 526 -34.66 11.68 -27.67
C LEU A 526 -36.07 11.44 -27.12
N THR A 527 -36.36 11.77 -25.86
CA THR A 527 -37.70 11.68 -25.27
C THR A 527 -38.68 12.61 -25.97
N THR A 528 -38.25 13.80 -26.42
CA THR A 528 -39.08 14.72 -27.21
C THR A 528 -39.34 14.17 -28.61
N MET A 529 -38.35 13.54 -29.25
CA MET A 529 -38.51 12.87 -30.55
C MET A 529 -39.38 11.61 -30.45
N VAL A 530 -39.27 10.83 -29.36
CA VAL A 530 -40.10 9.66 -29.09
C VAL A 530 -41.52 10.08 -28.73
N ALA A 531 -41.73 11.12 -27.92
CA ALA A 531 -43.06 11.66 -27.65
C ALA A 531 -43.75 12.21 -28.93
N ASN A 532 -42.96 12.77 -29.86
CA ASN A 532 -43.44 13.17 -31.18
C ASN A 532 -43.67 11.96 -32.12
N ALA A 533 -42.96 10.85 -31.92
CA ALA A 533 -43.14 9.60 -32.67
C ALA A 533 -44.25 8.70 -32.09
N GLU A 534 -44.57 8.78 -30.81
CA GLU A 534 -45.66 8.04 -30.16
C GLU A 534 -47.06 8.60 -30.50
N GLN A 535 -47.12 9.75 -31.18
CA GLN A 535 -48.31 10.18 -31.93
C GLN A 535 -48.46 9.46 -33.28
N SER A 536 -47.49 8.64 -33.70
CA SER A 536 -47.57 7.75 -34.85
C SER A 536 -46.93 6.37 -34.56
N ALA A 537 -47.79 5.41 -34.19
CA ALA A 537 -47.51 3.98 -34.05
C ALA A 537 -47.19 3.46 -32.64
N THR A 538 -48.08 2.57 -32.19
CA THR A 538 -47.98 1.67 -31.06
C THR A 538 -46.88 0.63 -31.29
N GLY A 539 -45.78 0.70 -30.54
CA GLY A 539 -44.72 -0.31 -30.61
C GLY A 539 -43.69 -0.14 -29.51
N ARG A 540 -43.91 -0.80 -28.37
CA ARG A 540 -43.04 -0.78 -27.19
C ARG A 540 -41.67 -1.43 -27.53
N ARG A 541 -40.63 -0.62 -27.76
CA ARG A 541 -39.22 -1.08 -27.86
C ARG A 541 -38.52 -0.87 -26.52
N THR A 542 -38.03 -1.96 -25.93
CA THR A 542 -37.09 -1.96 -24.81
C THR A 542 -35.73 -1.42 -25.27
N LEU A 543 -35.31 -0.28 -24.74
CA LEU A 543 -34.01 0.35 -24.98
C LEU A 543 -32.91 -0.41 -24.21
N THR A 544 -32.36 -1.47 -24.82
CA THR A 544 -31.06 -1.99 -24.42
C THR A 544 -29.98 -1.11 -25.04
N HIS A 545 -29.12 -0.50 -24.22
CA HIS A 545 -27.97 0.28 -24.67
C HIS A 545 -27.02 -0.62 -25.49
N GLU A 546 -26.98 -0.43 -26.81
CA GLU A 546 -25.94 -1.06 -27.64
C GLU A 546 -24.55 -0.43 -27.33
N PRO A 547 -23.47 -1.22 -27.34
CA PRO A 547 -22.13 -0.71 -27.08
C PRO A 547 -21.66 0.24 -28.20
N SER A 548 -21.00 1.34 -27.82
CA SER A 548 -20.51 2.37 -28.77
C SER A 548 -19.35 1.89 -29.66
N PHE A 549 -18.70 0.79 -29.29
CA PHE A 549 -17.55 0.22 -30.01
C PHE A 549 -17.67 -1.31 -30.12
N LEU A 550 -16.93 -1.87 -31.08
CA LEU A 550 -16.75 -3.31 -31.29
C LEU A 550 -15.29 -3.67 -31.03
N GLN A 551 -15.05 -4.77 -30.32
CA GLN A 551 -13.71 -5.31 -30.10
C GLN A 551 -13.35 -6.26 -31.25
N VAL A 552 -12.27 -5.95 -31.95
CA VAL A 552 -11.83 -6.66 -33.15
C VAL A 552 -10.51 -7.37 -32.87
N ASP A 553 -10.39 -8.58 -33.43
CA ASP A 553 -9.18 -9.40 -33.34
C ASP A 553 -7.93 -8.67 -33.85
N ARG A 554 -6.76 -9.00 -33.27
CA ARG A 554 -5.48 -8.36 -33.58
C ARG A 554 -5.06 -8.55 -35.04
N THR A 555 -5.34 -9.72 -35.63
CA THR A 555 -4.92 -10.07 -36.99
C THR A 555 -5.53 -9.20 -38.09
N ARG A 556 -6.66 -8.55 -37.79
CA ARG A 556 -7.37 -7.66 -38.73
C ARG A 556 -6.79 -6.24 -38.77
N PHE A 557 -5.82 -5.92 -37.93
CA PHE A 557 -5.16 -4.61 -37.92
C PHE A 557 -3.86 -4.70 -38.73
N ARG A 558 -3.75 -3.87 -39.78
CA ARG A 558 -2.56 -3.76 -40.63
C ARG A 558 -1.91 -2.40 -40.47
N GLN A 559 -0.59 -2.36 -40.53
CA GLN A 559 0.18 -1.11 -40.55
C GLN A 559 0.18 -0.53 -41.96
N ALA A 560 -0.06 0.78 -42.09
CA ALA A 560 0.06 1.47 -43.37
C ALA A 560 1.53 1.59 -43.84
N ASN A 561 2.47 1.59 -42.90
CA ASN A 561 3.91 1.72 -43.15
C ASN A 561 4.73 1.23 -41.95
N ASN A 562 6.04 1.10 -42.13
CA ASN A 562 6.97 0.66 -41.07
C ASN A 562 7.10 1.66 -39.91
N SER A 563 6.64 2.91 -40.05
CA SER A 563 6.67 3.91 -38.97
C SER A 563 5.45 3.84 -38.04
N THR A 564 4.41 3.12 -38.45
CA THR A 564 3.22 2.87 -37.63
C THR A 564 3.53 1.80 -36.61
N THR A 565 3.29 2.07 -35.33
CA THR A 565 3.58 1.13 -34.25
C THR A 565 2.67 -0.10 -34.33
N ALA A 566 3.27 -1.29 -34.26
CA ALA A 566 2.52 -2.54 -34.23
C ALA A 566 1.69 -2.63 -32.94
N ARG A 567 0.45 -3.09 -33.08
CA ARG A 567 -0.50 -3.21 -31.97
C ARG A 567 0.02 -4.10 -30.84
N GLU A 568 0.78 -5.14 -31.19
CA GLU A 568 1.29 -6.13 -30.25
C GLU A 568 2.27 -5.56 -29.22
N PHE A 569 3.14 -4.65 -29.66
CA PHE A 569 4.14 -4.00 -28.81
C PHE A 569 3.61 -2.72 -28.16
N LEU A 570 2.65 -2.05 -28.79
CA LEU A 570 2.10 -0.80 -28.25
C LEU A 570 1.42 -1.01 -26.90
N ASP A 571 0.66 -2.10 -26.71
CA ASP A 571 -0.01 -2.35 -25.44
C ASP A 571 0.98 -2.51 -24.28
N CYS A 572 2.03 -3.31 -24.49
CA CYS A 572 3.13 -3.45 -23.54
C CYS A 572 3.83 -2.11 -23.26
N ALA A 573 4.14 -1.34 -24.31
CA ALA A 573 4.77 -0.03 -24.17
C ALA A 573 3.89 0.96 -23.39
N LEU A 574 2.58 0.97 -23.61
CA LEU A 574 1.63 1.79 -22.84
C LEU A 574 1.59 1.36 -21.36
N ASN A 575 1.62 0.05 -21.08
CA ASN A 575 1.68 -0.47 -19.72
C ASN A 575 2.98 -0.09 -19.00
N ILE A 576 4.11 -0.10 -19.69
CA ILE A 576 5.40 0.37 -19.16
C ILE A 576 5.39 1.88 -18.98
N ARG A 577 4.76 2.63 -19.89
CA ARG A 577 4.63 4.08 -19.79
C ARG A 577 3.78 4.50 -18.58
N ARG A 578 2.68 3.80 -18.31
CA ARG A 578 1.88 3.96 -17.08
C ARG A 578 2.75 3.71 -15.84
N PHE A 579 3.52 2.62 -15.85
CA PHE A 579 4.43 2.29 -14.77
C PHE A 579 5.53 3.35 -14.56
N GLN A 580 6.15 3.87 -15.62
CA GLN A 580 7.09 4.99 -15.54
C GLN A 580 6.46 6.25 -14.94
N LYS A 581 5.23 6.61 -15.36
CA LYS A 581 4.53 7.79 -14.83
C LYS A 581 4.20 7.63 -13.35
N HIS A 582 3.80 6.43 -12.95
CA HIS A 582 3.48 6.10 -11.55
C HIS A 582 4.72 6.11 -10.66
N THR A 583 5.81 5.50 -11.12
CA THR A 583 7.08 5.39 -10.37
C THR A 583 8.00 6.60 -10.51
N ARG A 584 7.72 7.51 -11.45
CA ARG A 584 8.60 8.62 -11.89
C ARG A 584 10.00 8.19 -12.37
N LEU A 585 10.20 6.93 -12.71
CA LEU A 585 11.49 6.45 -13.21
C LEU A 585 11.96 7.17 -14.48
N ASN A 586 11.05 7.64 -15.33
CA ASN A 586 11.42 8.43 -16.52
C ASN A 586 12.03 9.80 -16.18
N SER A 587 11.85 10.29 -14.95
CA SER A 587 12.51 11.51 -14.46
C SER A 587 13.90 11.22 -13.88
N CYS A 588 14.19 9.97 -13.52
CA CYS A 588 15.52 9.56 -13.08
C CYS A 588 16.45 9.48 -14.30
N ASP A 589 17.40 10.40 -14.40
CA ASP A 589 18.38 10.40 -15.48
C ASP A 589 19.32 9.18 -15.38
N ILE A 590 19.66 8.60 -16.53
CA ILE A 590 20.53 7.42 -16.61
C ILE A 590 21.92 7.66 -15.99
N ASN A 591 22.44 8.89 -16.00
CA ASN A 591 23.72 9.20 -15.37
C ASN A 591 23.59 9.23 -13.84
N THR A 592 22.43 9.64 -13.29
CA THR A 592 22.14 9.52 -11.86
C THR A 592 22.14 8.05 -11.43
N LEU A 593 21.49 7.18 -12.21
CA LEU A 593 21.52 5.73 -11.96
C LEU A 593 22.97 5.19 -11.98
N SER A 594 23.75 5.55 -13.02
CA SER A 594 25.16 5.16 -13.13
C SER A 594 26.00 5.61 -11.93
N THR A 595 25.80 6.85 -11.47
CA THR A 595 26.51 7.41 -10.32
C THR A 595 26.18 6.67 -9.03
N GLU A 596 24.91 6.34 -8.80
CA GLU A 596 24.49 5.60 -7.60
C GLU A 596 25.01 4.16 -7.62
N ILE A 597 25.02 3.51 -8.80
CA ILE A 597 25.66 2.19 -8.97
C ILE A 597 27.14 2.25 -8.55
N GLU A 598 27.90 3.27 -8.98
CA GLU A 598 29.32 3.40 -8.65
C GLU A 598 29.57 3.70 -7.17
N LYS A 599 28.77 4.58 -6.56
CA LYS A 599 28.87 4.91 -5.12
C LYS A 599 28.51 3.73 -4.23
N SER A 600 27.53 2.94 -4.64
CA SER A 600 26.99 1.85 -3.84
C SER A 600 27.98 0.72 -3.59
N GLY A 601 29.09 0.67 -4.32
CA GLY A 601 30.15 -0.32 -4.12
C GLY A 601 29.77 -1.75 -4.52
N TYR A 602 28.50 -2.05 -4.80
CA TYR A 602 27.98 -3.39 -5.10
C TYR A 602 28.55 -4.04 -6.37
N LEU A 603 29.20 -3.28 -7.25
CA LEU A 603 29.89 -3.78 -8.45
C LEU A 603 31.42 -3.80 -8.32
N ARG A 604 31.99 -3.56 -7.13
CA ARG A 604 33.45 -3.66 -6.94
C ARG A 604 33.86 -5.12 -6.83
N VAL A 605 34.67 -5.56 -7.79
CA VAL A 605 35.40 -6.83 -7.74
C VAL A 605 36.62 -6.62 -6.84
N ASP A 606 36.82 -7.49 -5.85
CA ASP A 606 37.99 -7.46 -4.97
C ASP A 606 39.30 -7.46 -5.76
N LYS A 607 40.29 -6.72 -5.26
CA LYS A 607 41.67 -6.82 -5.74
C LYS A 607 42.17 -8.26 -5.55
N ALA A 608 42.93 -8.76 -6.52
CA ALA A 608 43.51 -10.11 -6.48
C ALA A 608 44.24 -10.38 -5.15
N GLY A 609 43.76 -11.35 -4.38
CA GLY A 609 44.39 -11.81 -3.14
C GLY A 609 43.51 -11.83 -1.88
N ALA A 610 42.28 -11.32 -1.92
CA ALA A 610 41.34 -11.49 -0.80
C ALA A 610 40.76 -12.93 -0.79
N PRO A 611 40.61 -13.58 0.38
CA PRO A 611 39.88 -14.84 0.48
C PRO A 611 38.44 -14.63 -0.01
N PRO A 612 37.75 -15.64 -0.58
CA PRO A 612 36.38 -15.53 -1.04
C PRO A 612 35.42 -15.45 0.16
N SER A 613 35.47 -14.35 0.90
CA SER A 613 34.52 -14.04 1.97
C SER A 613 33.39 -13.20 1.39
N GLN A 614 32.25 -13.86 1.13
CA GLN A 614 30.90 -13.29 1.09
C GLN A 614 30.74 -11.95 0.34
N ASN A 615 30.99 -11.97 -0.96
CA ASN A 615 30.47 -10.97 -1.90
C ASN A 615 28.93 -11.11 -2.00
N GLU A 616 28.18 -10.52 -1.09
CA GLU A 616 26.71 -10.54 -1.19
C GLU A 616 26.24 -9.57 -2.28
N LYS A 617 26.36 -10.00 -3.55
CA LYS A 617 25.67 -9.44 -4.73
C LYS A 617 24.15 -9.35 -4.54
N VAL A 618 23.64 -10.06 -3.54
CA VAL A 618 22.25 -10.26 -3.19
C VAL A 618 21.99 -9.64 -1.82
N VAL A 619 21.15 -8.62 -1.76
CA VAL A 619 20.83 -7.88 -0.52
C VAL A 619 19.35 -8.00 -0.18
N ARG A 620 18.98 -7.73 1.07
CA ARG A 620 17.56 -7.62 1.46
C ARG A 620 16.87 -6.49 0.69
N LYS A 621 15.60 -6.65 0.32
CA LYS A 621 14.81 -5.61 -0.35
C LYS A 621 14.84 -4.26 0.40
N ALA A 622 14.84 -4.29 1.75
CA ALA A 622 14.97 -3.09 2.59
C ALA A 622 16.28 -2.31 2.35
N GLU A 623 17.41 -2.97 2.11
CA GLU A 623 18.68 -2.28 1.80
C GLU A 623 18.66 -1.60 0.43
N LEU A 624 17.93 -2.17 -0.54
CA LEU A 624 17.70 -1.50 -1.82
C LEU A 624 16.78 -0.29 -1.68
N GLU A 625 15.76 -0.38 -0.83
CA GLU A 625 14.85 0.74 -0.58
C GLU A 625 15.60 1.98 -0.13
N LYS A 626 16.65 1.85 0.70
CA LYS A 626 17.52 2.98 1.11
C LYS A 626 18.20 3.71 -0.04
N ILE A 627 18.25 3.13 -1.25
CA ILE A 627 18.81 3.73 -2.46
C ILE A 627 17.74 4.50 -3.25
N LEU A 628 16.49 4.03 -3.22
CA LEU A 628 15.40 4.58 -4.03
C LEU A 628 15.14 6.08 -3.79
N PRO A 629 15.21 6.65 -2.56
CA PRO A 629 15.06 8.10 -2.36
C PRO A 629 16.10 8.92 -3.13
N ARG A 630 17.31 8.37 -3.36
CA ARG A 630 18.36 9.05 -4.15
C ARG A 630 18.09 8.97 -5.65
N LEU A 631 17.31 7.99 -6.12
CA LEU A 631 16.90 7.88 -7.52
C LEU A 631 15.61 8.67 -7.80
N LEU A 632 14.73 8.76 -6.80
CA LEU A 632 13.39 9.32 -6.89
C LEU A 632 13.23 10.60 -6.03
N LYS A 633 14.25 11.46 -6.05
CA LYS A 633 14.39 12.61 -5.13
C LYS A 633 13.22 13.60 -5.12
N ASP A 634 12.45 13.66 -6.20
CA ASP A 634 11.36 14.63 -6.38
C ASP A 634 10.01 14.13 -5.82
N LEU A 635 9.98 12.94 -5.22
CA LEU A 635 8.76 12.35 -4.66
C LEU A 635 8.58 12.76 -3.19
N ASN A 636 7.35 13.15 -2.84
CA ASN A 636 6.94 13.23 -1.44
C ASN A 636 6.74 11.81 -0.87
N PRO A 637 6.69 11.62 0.46
CA PRO A 637 6.60 10.29 1.07
C PRO A 637 5.43 9.44 0.55
N GLU A 638 4.22 9.99 0.40
CA GLU A 638 3.05 9.23 -0.11
C GLU A 638 3.24 8.73 -1.54
N THR A 639 3.73 9.59 -2.44
CA THR A 639 4.00 9.22 -3.83
C THR A 639 5.21 8.30 -3.95
N PHE A 640 6.19 8.45 -3.05
CA PHE A 640 7.33 7.56 -2.94
C PHE A 640 6.89 6.14 -2.52
N GLN A 641 6.06 6.00 -1.48
CA GLN A 641 5.48 4.72 -1.09
C GLN A 641 4.74 4.05 -2.25
N SER A 642 3.93 4.82 -2.97
CA SER A 642 3.20 4.32 -4.15
C SER A 642 4.14 3.83 -5.26
N ALA A 643 5.27 4.52 -5.48
CA ALA A 643 6.30 4.12 -6.43
C ALA A 643 7.03 2.84 -5.97
N VAL A 644 7.40 2.77 -4.69
CA VAL A 644 8.06 1.60 -4.07
C VAL A 644 7.17 0.37 -4.15
N ARG A 645 5.87 0.49 -3.82
CA ARG A 645 4.88 -0.59 -3.98
C ARG A 645 4.88 -1.14 -5.40
N ALA A 646 4.75 -0.26 -6.39
CA ALA A 646 4.73 -0.68 -7.79
C ALA A 646 6.06 -1.34 -8.21
N ILE A 647 7.20 -0.84 -7.74
CA ILE A 647 8.52 -1.46 -7.96
C ILE A 647 8.58 -2.83 -7.28
N ASN A 648 8.03 -2.99 -6.07
CA ASN A 648 8.01 -4.27 -5.36
C ASN A 648 7.17 -5.29 -6.13
N GLU A 649 5.91 -4.94 -6.42
CA GLU A 649 4.94 -5.81 -7.09
C GLU A 649 5.42 -6.25 -8.48
N ARG A 650 6.04 -5.35 -9.25
CA ARG A 650 6.41 -5.62 -10.64
C ARG A 650 7.84 -6.12 -10.84
N ILE A 651 8.80 -5.60 -10.07
CA ILE A 651 10.23 -5.87 -10.27
C ILE A 651 10.76 -6.80 -9.19
N LEU A 652 10.66 -6.42 -7.91
CA LEU A 652 11.34 -7.15 -6.84
C LEU A 652 10.70 -8.52 -6.57
N SER A 653 9.40 -8.67 -6.72
CA SER A 653 8.69 -9.95 -6.66
C SER A 653 9.21 -10.95 -7.70
N VAL A 654 9.53 -10.48 -8.91
CA VAL A 654 10.05 -11.31 -10.00
C VAL A 654 11.52 -11.65 -9.80
N LEU A 655 12.30 -10.73 -9.22
CA LEU A 655 13.71 -10.96 -8.89
C LEU A 655 13.88 -11.89 -7.67
N ASP A 656 12.94 -11.89 -6.72
CA ASP A 656 12.92 -12.74 -5.54
C ASP A 656 11.88 -13.87 -5.65
N ARG A 657 12.02 -14.72 -6.69
CA ARG A 657 11.10 -15.85 -6.89
C ARG A 657 11.08 -16.85 -5.74
N SER A 658 12.17 -16.93 -4.99
CA SER A 658 12.29 -17.78 -3.80
C SER A 658 11.45 -17.28 -2.61
N GLY A 659 10.96 -16.03 -2.63
CA GLY A 659 10.34 -15.41 -1.46
C GLY A 659 11.31 -15.23 -0.29
N SER A 660 12.60 -15.12 -0.58
CA SER A 660 13.69 -15.02 0.41
C SER A 660 13.81 -13.63 1.05
N GLY A 661 13.16 -12.63 0.47
CA GLY A 661 13.33 -11.22 0.79
C GLY A 661 14.63 -10.63 0.25
N ARG A 662 15.43 -11.38 -0.53
CA ARG A 662 16.72 -10.95 -1.06
C ARG A 662 16.75 -10.91 -2.59
N VAL A 663 17.48 -9.95 -3.16
CA VAL A 663 17.56 -9.72 -4.60
C VAL A 663 18.96 -9.30 -5.05
N ASP A 664 19.34 -9.70 -6.26
CA ASP A 664 20.60 -9.27 -6.88
C ASP A 664 20.53 -7.80 -7.30
N VAL A 665 21.42 -6.99 -6.70
CA VAL A 665 21.44 -5.53 -6.87
C VAL A 665 21.81 -5.14 -8.31
N GLY A 666 22.74 -5.86 -8.93
CA GLY A 666 23.16 -5.61 -10.30
C GLY A 666 22.00 -5.85 -11.27
N MET A 667 21.29 -6.97 -11.11
CA MET A 667 20.12 -7.28 -11.92
C MET A 667 18.99 -6.28 -11.70
N PHE A 668 18.75 -5.85 -10.46
CA PHE A 668 17.80 -4.79 -10.15
C PHE A 668 18.10 -3.51 -10.95
N PHE A 669 19.34 -3.01 -10.90
CA PHE A 669 19.71 -1.82 -11.67
C PHE A 669 19.64 -2.04 -13.19
N ALA A 670 20.02 -3.23 -13.66
CA ALA A 670 19.96 -3.57 -15.08
C ALA A 670 18.51 -3.51 -15.61
N VAL A 671 17.53 -4.05 -14.88
CA VAL A 671 16.11 -4.04 -15.31
C VAL A 671 15.45 -2.67 -15.16
N LEU A 672 16.01 -1.79 -14.32
CA LEU A 672 15.57 -0.41 -14.15
C LEU A 672 16.06 0.51 -15.27
N ALA A 673 17.30 0.33 -15.73
CA ALA A 673 17.97 1.23 -16.67
C ALA A 673 17.18 1.53 -17.97
N PRO A 674 16.45 0.60 -18.61
CA PRO A 674 15.65 0.92 -19.80
C PRO A 674 14.52 1.94 -19.54
N LEU A 675 14.03 2.02 -18.30
CA LEU A 675 12.92 2.88 -17.91
C LEU A 675 13.37 4.28 -17.45
N CYS A 676 14.66 4.46 -17.16
CA CYS A 676 15.23 5.75 -16.78
C CYS A 676 15.23 6.74 -17.94
N GLY A 677 15.21 8.04 -17.65
CA GLY A 677 15.36 9.09 -18.66
C GLY A 677 16.75 9.12 -19.29
N GLY A 678 16.85 9.63 -20.53
CA GLY A 678 18.12 9.81 -21.24
C GLY A 678 18.21 9.08 -22.58
N PRO A 679 19.34 9.21 -23.32
CA PRO A 679 19.50 8.63 -24.66
C PRO A 679 19.45 7.10 -24.67
N VAL A 680 18.77 6.52 -25.68
CA VAL A 680 18.59 5.06 -25.85
C VAL A 680 19.90 4.29 -25.74
N GLU A 681 20.95 4.75 -26.44
CA GLU A 681 22.26 4.09 -26.43
C GLU A 681 22.93 4.12 -25.06
N LYS A 682 22.76 5.19 -24.27
CA LYS A 682 23.28 5.25 -22.89
C LYS A 682 22.55 4.27 -21.97
N ARG A 683 21.22 4.14 -22.12
CA ARG A 683 20.43 3.17 -21.35
C ARG A 683 20.91 1.74 -21.61
N LYS A 684 21.05 1.36 -22.89
CA LYS A 684 21.58 0.04 -23.30
C LYS A 684 23.01 -0.19 -22.83
N ARG A 685 23.87 0.83 -22.96
CA ARG A 685 25.28 0.73 -22.59
C ARG A 685 25.46 0.50 -21.10
N LEU A 686 24.70 1.21 -20.26
CA LEU A 686 24.75 1.01 -18.82
C LEU A 686 24.37 -0.41 -18.42
N VAL A 687 23.31 -0.97 -19.02
CA VAL A 687 22.92 -2.38 -18.80
C VAL A 687 24.08 -3.33 -19.12
N PHE A 688 24.69 -3.18 -20.30
CA PHE A 688 25.82 -4.03 -20.69
C PHE A 688 27.01 -3.87 -19.73
N ASP A 689 27.30 -2.65 -19.29
CA ASP A 689 28.38 -2.38 -18.34
C ASP A 689 28.12 -3.00 -16.96
N ILE A 690 26.87 -3.01 -16.48
CA ILE A 690 26.46 -3.73 -15.27
C ILE A 690 26.71 -5.23 -15.42
N LEU A 691 26.19 -5.85 -16.50
CA LEU A 691 26.33 -7.28 -16.74
C LEU A 691 27.79 -7.71 -16.87
N ARG A 692 28.60 -6.92 -17.55
CA ARG A 692 30.05 -7.14 -17.70
C ARG A 692 30.78 -7.15 -16.36
N ARG A 693 30.45 -6.23 -15.44
CA ARG A 693 31.13 -6.05 -14.16
C ARG A 693 30.83 -7.16 -13.13
N ARG A 694 29.93 -8.11 -13.43
CA ARG A 694 29.58 -9.22 -12.52
C ARG A 694 30.64 -10.34 -12.47
N VAL A 695 31.66 -10.30 -13.33
CA VAL A 695 32.73 -11.33 -13.42
C VAL A 695 34.03 -10.85 -12.74
N PRO A 696 34.76 -11.71 -12.00
CA PRO A 696 36.00 -11.34 -11.30
C PRO A 696 37.19 -10.94 -12.20
N SER A 697 37.13 -11.27 -13.49
CA SER A 697 38.17 -10.91 -14.48
C SER A 697 37.49 -10.58 -15.81
N PRO A 698 36.82 -9.42 -15.91
CA PRO A 698 36.12 -9.07 -17.12
C PRO A 698 37.15 -8.85 -18.23
N LYS A 699 37.17 -9.71 -19.24
CA LYS A 699 37.88 -9.41 -20.49
C LYS A 699 37.33 -8.10 -21.04
N GLU A 700 38.18 -7.22 -21.54
CA GLU A 700 37.73 -5.93 -22.08
C GLU A 700 36.65 -6.15 -23.15
N GLY A 701 35.50 -5.47 -22.98
CA GLY A 701 34.46 -5.38 -24.01
C GLY A 701 33.44 -6.52 -24.10
N VAL A 702 33.44 -7.51 -23.20
CA VAL A 702 32.51 -8.66 -23.26
C VAL A 702 31.82 -8.98 -21.92
N ALA A 703 30.58 -9.48 -21.97
CA ALA A 703 29.77 -9.91 -20.83
C ALA A 703 29.47 -11.43 -20.90
N PRO A 704 29.23 -12.13 -19.77
CA PRO A 704 28.84 -13.54 -19.79
C PRO A 704 27.51 -13.76 -20.52
N ASN A 705 27.45 -14.74 -21.42
CA ASN A 705 26.23 -15.10 -22.13
C ASN A 705 25.11 -15.53 -21.16
N ALA A 706 25.47 -16.26 -20.09
CA ALA A 706 24.52 -16.69 -19.07
C ALA A 706 23.81 -15.50 -18.40
N ASP A 707 24.54 -14.45 -18.03
CA ASP A 707 23.98 -13.25 -17.41
C ASP A 707 23.12 -12.45 -18.39
N VAL A 708 23.53 -12.35 -19.67
CA VAL A 708 22.73 -11.70 -20.71
C VAL A 708 21.42 -12.45 -20.94
N LYS A 709 21.45 -13.78 -21.10
CA LYS A 709 20.24 -14.61 -21.24
C LYS A 709 19.34 -14.46 -20.02
N HIS A 710 19.91 -14.47 -18.81
CA HIS A 710 19.15 -14.32 -17.57
C HIS A 710 18.50 -12.93 -17.46
N TYR A 711 19.23 -11.86 -17.83
CA TYR A 711 18.70 -10.51 -17.90
C TYR A 711 17.51 -10.40 -18.87
N MET A 712 17.61 -10.96 -20.08
CA MET A 712 16.49 -10.93 -21.05
C MET A 712 15.26 -11.66 -20.50
N LYS A 713 15.45 -12.80 -19.83
CA LYS A 713 14.36 -13.54 -19.16
C LYS A 713 13.66 -12.68 -18.11
N PHE A 714 14.42 -11.97 -17.26
CA PHE A 714 13.82 -11.04 -16.29
C PHE A 714 13.11 -9.88 -16.96
N LEU A 715 13.73 -9.25 -17.95
CA LEU A 715 13.17 -8.10 -18.63
C LEU A 715 11.83 -8.44 -19.30
N ARG A 716 11.73 -9.61 -19.93
CA ARG A 716 10.48 -10.12 -20.51
C ARG A 716 9.46 -10.47 -19.44
N ALA A 717 9.85 -11.17 -18.38
CA ALA A 717 8.94 -11.51 -17.28
C ALA A 717 8.34 -10.27 -16.60
N ILE A 718 9.12 -9.20 -16.45
CA ILE A 718 8.71 -7.96 -15.77
C ILE A 718 7.87 -7.04 -16.70
N TYR A 719 8.26 -6.92 -17.98
CA TYR A 719 7.72 -5.89 -18.86
C TYR A 719 6.90 -6.41 -20.05
N LEU A 720 7.06 -7.69 -20.43
CA LEU A 720 6.38 -8.34 -21.56
C LEU A 720 5.69 -9.68 -21.19
N PRO A 721 4.93 -9.77 -20.06
CA PRO A 721 4.43 -11.06 -19.56
C PRO A 721 3.37 -11.71 -20.46
N THR A 722 2.63 -10.94 -21.24
CA THR A 722 1.53 -11.41 -22.10
C THR A 722 2.00 -12.10 -23.39
N GLN A 723 3.30 -12.07 -23.69
CA GLN A 723 3.88 -12.70 -24.89
C GLN A 723 4.38 -14.13 -24.66
N GLY A 724 4.02 -14.75 -23.52
CA GLY A 724 4.37 -16.13 -23.20
C GLY A 724 5.82 -16.30 -22.74
N THR A 725 6.02 -16.72 -21.49
CA THR A 725 7.33 -17.18 -21.00
C THR A 725 7.70 -18.57 -21.50
N SER A 726 6.71 -19.33 -22.01
CA SER A 726 6.86 -20.74 -22.39
C SER A 726 7.76 -20.96 -23.60
N GLU A 727 7.91 -19.96 -24.48
CA GLU A 727 8.78 -20.04 -25.68
C GLU A 727 10.25 -19.76 -25.36
N LEU A 728 10.58 -19.20 -24.19
CA LEU A 728 11.96 -18.87 -23.79
C LEU A 728 12.78 -20.08 -23.31
N ALA A 729 12.18 -21.28 -23.27
CA ALA A 729 12.89 -22.52 -22.97
C ALA A 729 13.83 -22.93 -24.13
N GLU A 730 13.52 -22.51 -25.35
CA GLU A 730 14.29 -22.82 -26.56
C GLU A 730 14.78 -21.54 -27.23
N MET A 731 15.76 -20.87 -26.60
CA MET A 731 16.56 -19.86 -27.30
C MET A 731 17.34 -20.58 -28.42
N HIS A 732 16.80 -20.63 -29.63
CA HIS A 732 17.46 -21.25 -30.79
C HIS A 732 18.85 -20.62 -31.05
N GLY A 733 19.88 -21.46 -31.14
CA GLY A 733 21.12 -21.18 -31.87
C GLY A 733 22.39 -21.00 -31.02
N GLU A 734 23.27 -21.99 -31.09
CA GLU A 734 24.66 -22.08 -30.58
C GLU A 734 24.85 -22.00 -29.06
N ASP A 735 24.81 -23.17 -28.42
CA ASP A 735 25.11 -23.41 -27.00
C ASP A 735 26.59 -23.27 -26.60
N ASP A 736 27.47 -22.77 -27.49
CA ASP A 736 28.93 -22.78 -27.26
C ASP A 736 29.53 -21.41 -26.88
N LYS A 737 28.78 -20.30 -26.99
CA LYS A 737 29.33 -18.96 -26.68
C LYS A 737 29.30 -18.65 -25.18
N VAL A 738 30.48 -18.57 -24.56
CA VAL A 738 30.65 -18.19 -23.15
C VAL A 738 30.47 -16.67 -22.93
N GLN A 739 30.77 -15.85 -23.94
CA GLN A 739 30.83 -14.39 -23.84
C GLN A 739 30.12 -13.69 -25.00
N VAL A 740 29.60 -12.48 -24.74
CA VAL A 740 28.80 -11.65 -25.65
C VAL A 740 29.40 -10.25 -25.71
N SER A 741 29.66 -9.74 -26.91
CA SER A 741 30.14 -8.37 -27.16
C SER A 741 29.00 -7.34 -27.11
N TYR A 742 29.31 -6.03 -27.01
CA TYR A 742 28.27 -4.99 -26.99
C TYR A 742 27.38 -4.96 -28.25
N PRO A 743 27.91 -5.09 -29.48
CA PRO A 743 27.06 -5.17 -30.68
C PRO A 743 26.13 -6.38 -30.68
N GLU A 744 26.60 -7.56 -30.27
CA GLU A 744 25.77 -8.76 -30.14
C GLU A 744 24.67 -8.56 -29.09
N PHE A 745 25.02 -8.01 -27.91
CA PHE A 745 24.06 -7.66 -26.87
C PHE A 745 22.99 -6.70 -27.39
N LYS A 746 23.37 -5.67 -28.17
CA LYS A 746 22.43 -4.73 -28.77
C LYS A 746 21.46 -5.44 -29.71
N GLY A 747 21.96 -6.33 -30.56
CA GLY A 747 21.13 -7.18 -31.43
C GLY A 747 20.13 -8.01 -30.63
N MET A 748 20.60 -8.69 -29.57
CA MET A 748 19.73 -9.47 -28.67
C MET A 748 18.71 -8.60 -27.93
N PHE A 749 19.09 -7.38 -27.51
CA PHE A 749 18.21 -6.48 -26.77
C PHE A 749 17.10 -5.88 -27.65
N ASP A 750 17.45 -5.52 -28.89
CA ASP A 750 16.53 -4.92 -29.85
C ASP A 750 15.64 -5.95 -30.56
N ASP A 751 15.88 -7.24 -30.37
CA ASP A 751 15.04 -8.31 -30.89
C ASP A 751 13.64 -8.26 -30.23
N PRO A 752 12.55 -8.15 -31.02
CA PRO A 752 11.19 -8.07 -30.49
C PRO A 752 10.66 -9.40 -29.91
N ASN A 753 11.18 -10.53 -30.37
CA ASN A 753 10.73 -11.86 -29.98
C ASN A 753 11.50 -12.37 -28.76
N TRP A 754 12.81 -12.15 -28.73
CA TRP A 754 13.70 -12.72 -27.71
C TRP A 754 14.24 -11.70 -26.72
N GLY A 755 14.31 -10.43 -27.12
CA GLY A 755 14.84 -9.32 -26.35
C GLY A 755 13.77 -8.46 -25.69
N PHE A 756 14.09 -7.18 -25.54
CA PHE A 756 13.13 -6.15 -25.15
C PHE A 756 12.37 -5.62 -26.36
N GLY A 757 13.08 -5.26 -27.44
CA GLY A 757 12.54 -4.82 -28.73
C GLY A 757 11.61 -3.59 -28.75
N ILE A 758 11.19 -3.08 -27.59
CA ILE A 758 10.16 -2.03 -27.50
C ILE A 758 10.67 -0.68 -26.98
N LEU A 759 11.97 -0.56 -26.69
CA LEU A 759 12.53 0.68 -26.12
C LEU A 759 12.32 1.89 -27.04
N ASN A 760 12.42 1.72 -28.35
CA ASN A 760 12.18 2.81 -29.30
C ASN A 760 10.71 3.25 -29.30
N ILE A 761 9.77 2.31 -29.13
CA ILE A 761 8.34 2.60 -29.01
C ILE A 761 8.09 3.37 -27.71
N LEU A 762 8.70 2.94 -26.62
CA LEU A 762 8.60 3.62 -25.32
C LEU A 762 9.11 5.07 -25.41
N VAL A 763 10.27 5.30 -26.01
CA VAL A 763 10.83 6.65 -26.20
C VAL A 763 9.95 7.52 -27.10
N LYS A 764 9.35 6.94 -28.14
CA LYS A 764 8.35 7.65 -28.98
C LYS A 764 7.14 8.11 -28.14
N LEU A 765 6.65 7.27 -27.22
CA LEU A 765 5.57 7.62 -26.29
C LEU A 765 5.99 8.69 -25.26
N GLU A 766 7.23 8.60 -24.73
CA GLU A 766 7.80 9.61 -23.81
C GLU A 766 7.77 11.01 -24.44
N GLN A 767 8.06 11.12 -25.74
CA GLN A 767 8.04 12.37 -26.50
C GLN A 767 6.61 12.82 -26.86
N GLY A 768 5.71 11.87 -27.15
CA GLY A 768 4.35 12.12 -27.62
C GLY A 768 3.35 12.54 -26.55
N ASP A 769 3.57 12.21 -25.27
CA ASP A 769 2.59 12.40 -24.18
C ASP A 769 1.97 13.81 -24.04
N ARG A 770 2.64 14.85 -24.54
CA ARG A 770 2.20 16.25 -24.45
C ARG A 770 1.58 16.78 -25.74
N VAL A 771 1.57 16.01 -26.82
CA VAL A 771 1.04 16.43 -28.11
C VAL A 771 -0.48 16.38 -28.08
N ARG A 772 -1.12 17.47 -28.50
CA ARG A 772 -2.58 17.59 -28.65
C ARG A 772 -2.93 17.78 -30.12
N HIS A 773 -3.99 17.13 -30.59
CA HIS A 773 -4.45 17.19 -31.98
C HIS A 773 -5.73 18.03 -32.12
N ASN A 774 -5.67 19.35 -31.93
CA ASN A 774 -6.77 20.32 -32.11
C ASN A 774 -8.22 19.84 -31.75
N GLY A 775 -8.38 19.08 -30.67
CA GLY A 775 -9.69 18.60 -30.22
C GLY A 775 -10.26 17.40 -30.99
N VAL A 776 -9.46 16.69 -31.80
CA VAL A 776 -9.86 15.42 -32.43
C VAL A 776 -10.21 14.41 -31.34
N THR A 777 -11.41 13.84 -31.43
CA THR A 777 -11.90 12.81 -30.51
C THR A 777 -11.68 11.41 -31.07
N CYS A 778 -11.50 10.44 -30.18
CA CYS A 778 -11.43 9.04 -30.52
C CYS A 778 -12.82 8.54 -30.91
N ALA A 779 -12.94 7.88 -32.06
CA ALA A 779 -14.21 7.39 -32.56
C ALA A 779 -14.80 6.19 -31.77
N ALA A 780 -14.03 5.60 -30.84
CA ALA A 780 -14.46 4.47 -30.01
C ALA A 780 -14.85 4.87 -28.58
N CYS A 781 -14.13 5.83 -27.98
CA CYS A 781 -14.37 6.27 -26.59
C CYS A 781 -14.81 7.74 -26.47
N ASP A 782 -14.95 8.46 -27.58
CA ASP A 782 -15.33 9.88 -27.67
C ASP A 782 -14.42 10.86 -26.92
N TYR A 783 -13.29 10.39 -26.38
CA TYR A 783 -12.35 11.21 -25.64
C TYR A 783 -11.36 11.94 -26.56
N VAL A 784 -10.92 13.13 -26.16
CA VAL A 784 -9.92 13.91 -26.92
C VAL A 784 -8.60 13.16 -26.99
N ILE A 785 -8.04 13.02 -28.19
CA ILE A 785 -6.80 12.29 -28.42
C ILE A 785 -5.61 13.15 -27.99
N ILE A 786 -4.87 12.63 -27.01
CA ILE A 786 -3.59 13.17 -26.54
C ILE A 786 -2.52 12.11 -26.84
N GLY A 787 -1.38 12.54 -27.39
CA GLY A 787 -0.32 11.64 -27.84
C GLY A 787 -0.52 11.09 -29.25
N PRO A 788 -0.01 9.89 -29.56
CA PRO A 788 -0.08 9.32 -30.91
C PRO A 788 -1.51 9.14 -31.41
N LEU A 789 -1.76 9.61 -32.62
CA LEU A 789 -3.03 9.51 -33.34
C LEU A 789 -2.96 8.36 -34.34
N PHE A 790 -3.86 7.39 -34.24
CA PHE A 790 -3.98 6.30 -35.21
C PHE A 790 -5.19 6.54 -36.11
N LYS A 791 -4.94 6.87 -37.38
CA LYS A 791 -6.00 7.12 -38.35
C LYS A 791 -6.16 5.93 -39.28
N GLU A 792 -7.38 5.43 -39.40
CA GLU A 792 -7.70 4.40 -40.37
C GLU A 792 -7.76 5.02 -41.79
N THR A 793 -7.16 4.37 -42.78
CA THR A 793 -6.94 4.97 -44.11
C THR A 793 -8.18 4.94 -45.02
N THR A 794 -9.08 3.97 -44.83
CA THR A 794 -10.24 3.73 -45.71
C THR A 794 -11.46 4.59 -45.35
N LYS A 795 -11.93 4.48 -44.12
CA LYS A 795 -13.09 5.13 -43.49
C LYS A 795 -12.69 6.39 -42.70
N LYS A 796 -11.39 6.67 -42.56
CA LYS A 796 -10.85 7.95 -42.06
C LYS A 796 -11.22 8.33 -40.63
N PHE A 797 -11.62 7.36 -39.80
CA PHE A 797 -11.82 7.59 -38.36
C PHE A 797 -10.49 7.51 -37.60
N SER A 798 -10.48 8.09 -36.39
CA SER A 798 -9.29 8.21 -35.55
C SER A 798 -9.46 7.47 -34.24
N LEU A 799 -8.41 6.78 -33.80
CA LEU A 799 -8.33 6.12 -32.50
C LEU A 799 -7.20 6.72 -31.66
N CYS A 800 -7.43 6.79 -30.35
CA CYS A 800 -6.35 7.01 -29.39
C CYS A 800 -5.50 5.75 -29.25
N SER A 801 -4.29 5.88 -28.69
CA SER A 801 -3.35 4.76 -28.55
C SER A 801 -3.95 3.58 -27.78
N THR A 802 -4.77 3.83 -26.76
CA THR A 802 -5.44 2.79 -25.97
C THR A 802 -6.51 2.04 -26.76
N CYS A 803 -7.39 2.76 -27.48
CA CYS A 803 -8.41 2.07 -28.28
C CYS A 803 -7.80 1.29 -29.43
N TYR A 804 -6.73 1.81 -30.05
CA TYR A 804 -5.97 1.08 -31.07
C TYR A 804 -5.27 -0.15 -30.48
N SER A 805 -4.60 -0.06 -29.32
CA SER A 805 -3.94 -1.21 -28.68
C SER A 805 -4.93 -2.30 -28.27
N GLU A 806 -6.10 -1.92 -27.78
CA GLU A 806 -7.18 -2.82 -27.36
C GLU A 806 -8.03 -3.36 -28.53
N GLY A 807 -7.90 -2.79 -29.73
CA GLY A 807 -8.65 -3.21 -30.92
C GLY A 807 -10.09 -2.75 -30.96
N LYS A 808 -10.37 -1.62 -30.32
CA LYS A 808 -11.71 -1.02 -30.28
C LYS A 808 -11.92 -0.17 -31.53
N VAL A 809 -12.94 -0.51 -32.31
CA VAL A 809 -13.38 0.26 -33.48
C VAL A 809 -14.84 0.70 -33.30
N PRO A 810 -15.31 1.74 -34.00
CA PRO A 810 -16.70 2.16 -33.89
C PRO A 810 -17.67 1.05 -34.32
N ALA A 811 -18.72 0.80 -33.54
CA ALA A 811 -19.63 -0.33 -33.78
C ALA A 811 -20.32 -0.31 -35.16
N HIS A 812 -20.49 0.89 -35.73
CA HIS A 812 -21.10 1.13 -37.04
C HIS A 812 -20.13 0.93 -38.23
N VAL A 813 -18.83 0.71 -37.97
CA VAL A 813 -17.81 0.51 -39.01
C VAL A 813 -17.24 -0.90 -38.89
N LYS A 814 -17.76 -1.83 -39.69
CA LYS A 814 -17.25 -3.20 -39.81
C LYS A 814 -16.49 -3.36 -41.12
N LEU A 815 -15.19 -3.64 -41.02
CA LEU A 815 -14.30 -3.99 -42.13
C LEU A 815 -13.67 -5.36 -41.89
N ASP A 816 -13.27 -6.01 -42.98
CA ASP A 816 -12.51 -7.27 -42.92
C ASP A 816 -11.09 -7.03 -42.40
N GLU A 817 -10.44 -5.99 -42.90
CA GLU A 817 -9.16 -5.48 -42.42
C GLU A 817 -9.21 -3.97 -42.21
N TYR A 818 -8.47 -3.49 -41.21
CA TYR A 818 -8.32 -2.09 -40.86
C TYR A 818 -6.86 -1.70 -41.02
N VAL A 819 -6.58 -0.72 -41.89
CA VAL A 819 -5.23 -0.25 -42.15
C VAL A 819 -5.04 1.09 -41.45
N PHE A 820 -4.10 1.15 -40.49
CA PHE A 820 -3.88 2.36 -39.71
C PHE A 820 -2.55 3.02 -40.05
N LYS A 821 -2.56 4.36 -40.05
CA LYS A 821 -1.37 5.21 -40.11
C LYS A 821 -1.25 6.00 -38.82
N GLU A 822 -0.07 5.97 -38.22
CA GLU A 822 0.23 6.72 -37.00
C GLU A 822 0.75 8.13 -37.32
N TYR A 823 0.31 9.11 -36.54
CA TYR A 823 0.80 10.49 -36.61
C TYR A 823 1.28 10.95 -35.23
N GLY A 824 2.49 11.49 -35.20
CA GLY A 824 3.12 12.04 -34.00
C GLY A 824 2.79 13.51 -33.77
N SER A 825 2.31 14.21 -34.79
CA SER A 825 1.89 15.61 -34.70
C SER A 825 0.72 15.93 -35.62
N GLU A 826 0.04 17.04 -35.34
CA GLU A 826 -1.04 17.51 -36.21
C GLU A 826 -0.52 18.00 -37.57
N ALA A 827 0.69 18.55 -37.62
CA ALA A 827 1.33 18.97 -38.86
C ALA A 827 1.49 17.80 -39.85
N GLU A 828 1.88 16.63 -39.34
CA GLU A 828 1.94 15.40 -40.14
C GLU A 828 0.55 14.95 -40.63
N ALA A 829 -0.46 15.00 -39.73
CA ALA A 829 -1.83 14.60 -40.04
C ALA A 829 -2.55 15.57 -40.99
N THR A 830 -2.13 16.84 -41.04
CA THR A 830 -2.64 17.86 -41.97
C THR A 830 -1.90 17.79 -43.31
N TRP A 831 -0.58 17.65 -43.32
CA TRP A 831 0.20 17.54 -44.55
C TRP A 831 -0.23 16.34 -45.41
N ASP A 832 -0.51 15.20 -44.77
CA ASP A 832 -1.02 14.00 -45.45
C ASP A 832 -2.43 14.20 -46.03
N ARG A 833 -3.25 15.10 -45.45
CA ARG A 833 -4.53 15.52 -46.05
C ARG A 833 -4.32 16.33 -47.32
N PHE A 834 -3.29 17.20 -47.37
CA PHE A 834 -3.04 18.08 -48.50
C PHE A 834 -2.36 17.39 -49.69
N ASN A 835 -1.42 16.47 -49.45
CA ASN A 835 -0.78 15.72 -50.54
C ASN A 835 -1.73 14.78 -51.28
N PHE A 836 -2.80 14.31 -50.63
CA PHE A 836 -3.83 13.50 -51.30
C PHE A 836 -4.64 14.33 -52.33
N PHE A 837 -4.64 15.65 -52.24
CA PHE A 837 -5.22 16.55 -53.26
C PHE A 837 -4.21 16.93 -54.36
N GLY A 838 -2.91 16.67 -54.16
CA GLY A 838 -1.84 16.99 -55.12
C GLY A 838 -1.56 15.88 -56.14
N SER A 839 -1.83 14.61 -55.80
CA SER A 839 -1.49 13.46 -56.67
C SER A 839 -2.56 13.07 -57.70
N SER A 840 -3.64 13.85 -57.87
CA SER A 840 -4.62 13.62 -58.95
C SER A 840 -4.28 14.31 -60.29
N LYS A 841 -3.07 14.85 -60.45
CA LYS A 841 -2.56 15.38 -61.72
C LYS A 841 -1.10 14.98 -61.95
N GLN A 842 -0.85 13.71 -62.28
CA GLN A 842 0.25 13.25 -63.16
C GLN A 842 0.29 11.71 -63.18
N LEU A 843 -0.69 11.12 -63.85
CA LEU A 843 -0.60 9.74 -64.37
C LEU A 843 -1.21 9.75 -65.76
N ASN A 844 -0.54 10.48 -66.66
CA ASN A 844 -0.65 10.31 -68.10
C ASN A 844 0.43 11.16 -68.77
N THR A 845 1.61 10.58 -68.94
CA THR A 845 2.41 10.74 -70.18
C THR A 845 3.59 9.77 -70.16
N GLN A 846 3.52 8.85 -71.12
CA GLN A 846 4.62 8.37 -71.96
C GLN A 846 5.61 7.35 -71.38
N SER A 847 5.30 6.10 -71.69
CA SER A 847 6.18 5.21 -72.46
C SER A 847 7.10 5.95 -73.45
N GLN A 848 8.42 5.79 -73.33
CA GLN A 848 9.34 5.55 -74.45
C GLN A 848 10.80 5.39 -73.95
N THR A 849 11.32 4.18 -74.15
CA THR A 849 12.66 3.79 -74.66
C THR A 849 13.96 4.10 -73.89
N ALA A 850 14.75 3.01 -73.85
CA ALA A 850 16.20 2.82 -73.64
C ALA A 850 16.71 2.73 -72.20
#